data_AF-A0A381ZNB1-F1
#
_entry.id   AF-A0A381ZNB1-F1
#
_cell.length_a   1.000
_cell.length_b   1.000
_cell.length_c   1.000
_cell.angle_alpha   90.00
_cell.angle_beta   90.00
_cell.angle_gamma   90.00
#
_symmetry.space_group_name_H-M   'P 1'
#
loop_
_entity.id
_entity.type
_entity.pdbx_description
1 polymer ?
#
loop_
_entity_poly.entity_id
_entity_poly.type
_entity_poly.pdbx_seq_one_letter_code
_entity_poly.pdbx_strand_id
1 'polypeptide(L)'
;NLFGTSPVIDDTDGDGLNDGDEVNTYETSPFLSDTDGDGLIDTDELKLHETDPNSPDTDQDGLNDGDEINVYKTNPKTADTDKDGLNDDDEVKYDTNPLQMDSDGNGINDGDEDSDSDGLNDHDEINIHNTDPKVSDTDQDSLSDSDEVKYNTNPLKIDSDGNGIADGDEDSDSDGLSDNDEINTHGTDPKIADSDKDRLSDGDEVNVLGTNPLNDDTDGDGLMDADEVRVLGTKPSVQDSDGDGVNDGAEDSDSDGLNDADELNDHKTDPNAADTDQDGISDGKELQHGTDPLQVDTDGDGIDDGNEDSDSDGLNDADELNIHNTDPRLADTDQDGLGDGDEVNVHKTDASRIDTDSDGLSDPDEIHVVGTNPFVQDTDGDGISDGDEDSDSDGLSDAEELNKYGTAPKVADTDKDWLSDGIEVIVIGTNPLREDTDGNDIIDGDEDTDSDGLSNADELSRFGTSPVISDTDGDGFSDGDEINIHTTNPLLSDTDGDGLTDAEEINIQKTNPNSADTDNDGISDADEVRVLGTKPSTADSDEDGIRDGDEDSDYDDLSDADELNIHGTKPKVADSDKDGLSDGVEVSVLGTNPLAKDSDGDGTTDGDEDSDSDGLSDFAEYYVHHTDPKAADTDGDQLNDGNEVQLLATDPLKEDTDGNGTIDGDEDSDSDGLSDADELNNQNTDPKRADTDRDGLNDGEETNIHITNPLKADTDEDGLRDGVEVTVLGTDPLIQDSDGDGIIDGNEDSDMDGLSDAYELNKTGTAPTVRDSDGDGLSDGEEIHIHKTNPSIVDSDKDGLSDGIEVLVMETNPLQDDTDGDGTTDGNEDNDADGLSDSLELNKYGTNP
;
A
#
# COMPACT_ATOMS: atom_id res chain seq x y z
N ASN A 1 -97.62 62.03 79.55
CA ASN A 1 -96.20 61.77 79.77
C ASN A 1 -96.05 60.31 80.21
N LEU A 2 -96.15 59.38 79.24
CA LEU A 2 -96.13 57.92 79.48
C LEU A 2 -94.69 57.36 79.41
N PHE A 3 -93.78 58.10 78.77
CA PHE A 3 -92.41 57.67 78.45
C PHE A 3 -91.31 58.45 79.20
N GLY A 4 -91.68 59.35 80.11
CA GLY A 4 -90.72 59.99 81.02
C GLY A 4 -89.94 61.18 80.44
N THR A 5 -90.13 61.50 79.16
CA THR A 5 -89.48 62.63 78.49
C THR A 5 -90.15 63.98 78.80
N SER A 6 -89.47 65.10 78.54
CA SER A 6 -89.97 66.43 78.95
C SER A 6 -91.07 66.92 78.01
N PRO A 7 -92.26 67.35 78.46
CA PRO A 7 -93.32 67.83 77.57
C PRO A 7 -93.04 69.22 76.95
N VAL A 8 -91.83 69.76 77.13
CA VAL A 8 -91.40 71.08 76.62
C VAL A 8 -90.05 71.05 75.92
N ILE A 9 -89.38 69.90 75.87
CA ILE A 9 -88.17 69.66 75.07
C ILE A 9 -88.57 68.55 74.12
N ASP A 10 -88.50 68.80 72.82
CA ASP A 10 -88.99 67.83 71.83
C ASP A 10 -87.96 66.72 71.54
N ASP A 11 -86.68 66.92 71.90
CA ASP A 11 -85.52 66.04 71.65
C ASP A 11 -84.65 66.02 72.94
N THR A 12 -84.67 64.92 73.69
CA THR A 12 -84.17 64.84 75.08
C THR A 12 -82.66 64.60 75.18
N ASP A 13 -82.07 63.75 74.34
CA ASP A 13 -80.63 63.48 74.30
C ASP A 13 -79.88 64.37 73.29
N GLY A 14 -80.62 65.08 72.43
CA GLY A 14 -80.07 66.10 71.54
C GLY A 14 -79.38 65.50 70.32
N ASP A 15 -79.70 64.26 69.95
CA ASP A 15 -79.14 63.58 68.79
C ASP A 15 -79.73 64.13 67.46
N GLY A 16 -80.91 64.76 67.53
CA GLY A 16 -81.61 65.35 66.39
C GLY A 16 -82.81 64.53 65.90
N LEU A 17 -83.20 63.48 66.60
CA LEU A 17 -84.52 62.87 66.56
C LEU A 17 -85.38 63.45 67.69
N ASN A 18 -86.70 63.39 67.53
CA ASN A 18 -87.58 63.83 68.61
C ASN A 18 -88.05 62.62 69.39
N ASP A 19 -88.24 62.81 70.71
CA ASP A 19 -88.65 61.76 71.65
C ASP A 19 -89.90 60.98 71.19
N GLY A 20 -90.74 61.62 70.39
CA GLY A 20 -91.94 61.03 69.83
C GLY A 20 -91.64 60.07 68.69
N ASP A 21 -90.76 60.45 67.77
CA ASP A 21 -90.36 59.65 66.62
C ASP A 21 -89.46 58.50 67.04
N GLU A 22 -88.54 58.70 67.98
CA GLU A 22 -87.68 57.63 68.53
C GLU A 22 -88.53 56.50 69.11
N VAL A 23 -89.46 56.81 70.04
CA VAL A 23 -90.26 55.77 70.70
C VAL A 23 -91.35 55.17 69.80
N ASN A 24 -91.97 55.95 68.92
CA ASN A 24 -93.16 55.49 68.18
C ASN A 24 -92.88 55.09 66.73
N THR A 25 -91.76 55.51 66.15
CA THR A 25 -91.43 55.26 64.74
C THR A 25 -90.19 54.39 64.60
N TYR A 26 -89.12 54.70 65.32
CA TYR A 26 -87.81 54.06 65.14
C TYR A 26 -87.46 53.04 66.22
N GLU A 27 -88.26 52.97 67.30
CA GLU A 27 -88.06 52.13 68.47
C GLU A 27 -86.72 52.34 69.21
N THR A 28 -86.03 53.45 68.93
CA THR A 28 -84.78 53.84 69.57
C THR A 28 -84.98 54.48 70.94
N SER A 29 -83.88 54.61 71.70
CA SER A 29 -83.91 55.11 73.08
C SER A 29 -83.86 56.64 73.15
N PRO A 30 -84.91 57.35 73.63
CA PRO A 30 -84.96 58.82 73.71
C PRO A 30 -84.09 59.44 74.84
N PHE A 31 -83.12 58.68 75.34
CA PHE A 31 -82.19 59.08 76.39
C PHE A 31 -80.73 58.75 76.04
N LEU A 32 -80.51 58.05 74.93
CA LEU A 32 -79.21 57.61 74.46
C LEU A 32 -79.11 58.06 73.02
N SER A 33 -78.13 58.90 72.72
CA SER A 33 -77.90 59.33 71.35
C SER A 33 -77.46 58.21 70.42
N ASP A 34 -77.06 57.05 70.96
CA ASP A 34 -76.54 55.85 70.30
C ASP A 34 -77.15 54.66 71.07
N THR A 35 -78.11 53.99 70.44
CA THR A 35 -79.02 53.03 71.09
C THR A 35 -78.41 51.64 71.23
N ASP A 36 -77.68 51.12 70.23
CA ASP A 36 -77.05 49.80 70.28
C ASP A 36 -75.58 49.81 70.68
N GLY A 37 -74.95 50.98 70.71
CA GLY A 37 -73.61 51.20 71.24
C GLY A 37 -72.50 50.79 70.30
N ASP A 38 -72.76 50.71 68.99
CA ASP A 38 -71.77 50.45 67.95
C ASP A 38 -70.82 51.65 67.72
N GLY A 39 -71.19 52.84 68.19
CA GLY A 39 -70.43 54.08 68.07
C GLY A 39 -70.98 55.07 67.05
N LEU A 40 -72.15 54.82 66.47
CA LEU A 40 -72.92 55.74 65.64
C LEU A 40 -74.11 56.30 66.42
N ILE A 41 -74.54 57.53 66.11
CA ILE A 41 -75.72 58.11 66.76
C ILE A 41 -76.97 57.75 65.96
N ASP A 42 -78.09 57.46 66.64
CA ASP A 42 -79.34 56.99 66.03
C ASP A 42 -79.80 57.89 64.86
N THR A 43 -79.65 59.20 65.03
CA THR A 43 -79.94 60.18 63.98
C THR A 43 -79.10 59.99 62.71
N ASP A 44 -77.80 59.73 62.85
CA ASP A 44 -76.87 59.55 61.73
C ASP A 44 -77.07 58.17 61.08
N GLU A 45 -77.32 57.13 61.88
CA GLU A 45 -77.69 55.82 61.37
C GLU A 45 -78.94 55.88 60.50
N LEU A 46 -80.00 56.53 60.96
CA LEU A 46 -81.25 56.61 60.18
C LEU A 46 -81.18 57.55 58.98
N LYS A 47 -80.43 58.66 59.07
CA LYS A 47 -80.47 59.74 58.06
C LYS A 47 -79.26 59.77 57.13
N LEU A 48 -78.10 59.27 57.58
CA LEU A 48 -76.84 59.36 56.85
C LEU A 48 -76.37 58.00 56.35
N HIS A 49 -76.42 56.97 57.21
CA HIS A 49 -75.85 55.65 56.92
C HIS A 49 -76.91 54.62 56.49
N GLU A 50 -78.17 54.86 56.83
CA GLU A 50 -79.30 53.96 56.63
C GLU A 50 -79.11 52.56 57.26
N THR A 51 -78.37 52.48 58.38
CA THR A 51 -78.19 51.30 59.25
C THR A 51 -79.34 51.16 60.25
N ASP A 52 -79.45 50.01 60.93
CA ASP A 52 -80.47 49.79 61.97
C ASP A 52 -79.93 50.23 63.35
N PRO A 53 -80.43 51.34 63.93
CA PRO A 53 -79.95 51.87 65.22
C PRO A 53 -80.25 50.98 66.46
N ASN A 54 -80.71 49.75 66.24
CA ASN A 54 -80.92 48.74 67.27
C ASN A 54 -80.09 47.46 67.02
N SER A 55 -79.28 47.42 65.96
CA SER A 55 -78.43 46.28 65.59
C SER A 55 -77.01 46.79 65.39
N PRO A 56 -76.07 46.43 66.28
CA PRO A 56 -74.69 46.90 66.14
C PRO A 56 -73.98 46.36 64.90
N ASP A 57 -74.58 45.41 64.19
CA ASP A 57 -74.11 44.81 62.94
C ASP A 57 -75.37 44.57 62.10
N THR A 58 -75.55 45.38 61.05
CA THR A 58 -76.77 45.46 60.25
C THR A 58 -76.83 44.36 59.19
N ASP A 59 -75.69 43.90 58.64
CA ASP A 59 -75.64 42.88 57.60
C ASP A 59 -75.19 41.48 58.06
N GLN A 60 -74.80 41.35 59.33
CA GLN A 60 -74.50 40.12 60.05
C GLN A 60 -73.27 39.38 59.52
N ASP A 61 -72.25 40.12 59.11
CA ASP A 61 -71.00 39.56 58.62
C ASP A 61 -69.96 39.30 59.73
N GLY A 62 -70.19 39.86 60.93
CA GLY A 62 -69.29 39.73 62.08
C GLY A 62 -68.59 41.04 62.47
N LEU A 63 -68.60 42.03 61.59
CA LEU A 63 -68.08 43.39 61.78
C LEU A 63 -69.22 44.31 62.21
N ASN A 64 -68.97 45.25 63.13
CA ASN A 64 -70.03 46.15 63.61
C ASN A 64 -70.11 47.43 62.75
N ASP A 65 -71.33 47.96 62.56
CA ASP A 65 -71.66 49.10 61.70
C ASP A 65 -70.76 50.33 62.00
N GLY A 66 -70.52 50.55 63.29
CA GLY A 66 -69.65 51.60 63.78
C GLY A 66 -68.17 51.42 63.39
N ASP A 67 -67.61 50.22 63.45
CA ASP A 67 -66.24 49.90 63.02
C ASP A 67 -66.13 49.93 61.49
N GLU A 68 -67.12 49.44 60.78
CA GLU A 68 -67.21 49.54 59.33
C GLU A 68 -67.16 51.01 58.88
N ILE A 69 -67.98 51.88 59.49
CA ILE A 69 -68.00 53.29 59.13
C ILE A 69 -66.78 54.04 59.67
N ASN A 70 -66.32 53.77 60.89
CA ASN A 70 -65.31 54.59 61.56
C ASN A 70 -63.88 54.10 61.32
N VAL A 71 -63.66 52.79 61.21
CA VAL A 71 -62.36 52.12 61.10
C VAL A 71 -62.10 51.69 59.66
N TYR A 72 -62.87 50.74 59.14
CA TYR A 72 -62.56 50.02 57.91
C TYR A 72 -63.04 50.75 56.65
N LYS A 73 -64.00 51.68 56.80
CA LYS A 73 -64.67 52.44 55.71
C LYS A 73 -65.45 51.55 54.74
N THR A 74 -65.86 50.38 55.21
CA THR A 74 -66.71 49.42 54.51
C THR A 74 -68.18 49.84 54.57
N ASN A 75 -69.05 49.10 53.89
CA ASN A 75 -70.46 49.40 53.82
C ASN A 75 -71.27 48.47 54.75
N PRO A 76 -71.85 49.00 55.84
CA PRO A 76 -72.51 48.23 56.92
C PRO A 76 -73.88 47.66 56.56
N LYS A 77 -74.10 47.40 55.28
CA LYS A 77 -75.33 46.86 54.72
C LYS A 77 -75.03 45.77 53.70
N THR A 78 -73.76 45.47 53.50
CA THR A 78 -73.23 44.47 52.58
C THR A 78 -72.08 43.76 53.29
N ALA A 79 -72.34 42.51 53.66
CA ALA A 79 -71.35 41.63 54.29
C ALA A 79 -70.03 41.51 53.52
N ASP A 80 -70.05 41.77 52.22
CA ASP A 80 -68.89 41.78 51.33
C ASP A 80 -68.94 43.10 50.54
N THR A 81 -68.10 44.05 50.96
CA THR A 81 -68.11 45.43 50.48
C THR A 81 -67.55 45.55 49.05
N ASP A 82 -66.47 44.84 48.74
CA ASP A 82 -65.75 44.95 47.47
C ASP A 82 -66.06 43.84 46.45
N LYS A 83 -66.80 42.82 46.89
CA LYS A 83 -67.43 41.74 46.11
C LYS A 83 -66.45 40.72 45.59
N ASP A 84 -65.48 40.40 46.41
CA ASP A 84 -64.39 39.50 46.07
C ASP A 84 -64.70 38.04 46.50
N GLY A 85 -65.69 37.85 47.37
CA GLY A 85 -66.16 36.55 47.85
C GLY A 85 -65.94 36.35 49.36
N LEU A 86 -65.06 37.10 50.00
CA LEU A 86 -64.89 37.09 51.45
C LEU A 86 -65.79 38.15 52.09
N ASN A 87 -66.26 37.88 53.31
CA ASN A 87 -66.98 38.91 54.05
C ASN A 87 -65.98 39.87 54.71
N ASP A 88 -66.39 41.09 55.02
CA ASP A 88 -65.48 42.12 55.53
C ASP A 88 -64.80 41.67 56.86
N ASP A 89 -65.46 40.86 57.71
CA ASP A 89 -64.86 40.24 58.91
C ASP A 89 -63.85 39.13 58.57
N ASP A 90 -64.12 38.30 57.56
CA ASP A 90 -63.20 37.25 57.11
C ASP A 90 -61.90 37.87 56.59
N GLU A 91 -62.02 38.94 55.81
CA GLU A 91 -60.86 39.66 55.30
C GLU A 91 -60.02 40.27 56.43
N VAL A 92 -60.68 40.87 57.43
CA VAL A 92 -60.00 41.38 58.63
C VAL A 92 -59.33 40.25 59.41
N LYS A 93 -59.93 39.06 59.47
CA LYS A 93 -59.40 37.89 60.18
C LYS A 93 -58.20 37.26 59.46
N TYR A 94 -58.22 37.23 58.13
CA TYR A 94 -57.17 36.64 57.30
C TYR A 94 -56.13 37.65 56.79
N ASP A 95 -56.19 38.90 57.27
CA ASP A 95 -55.27 40.01 57.00
C ASP A 95 -55.32 40.55 55.53
N THR A 96 -56.46 40.40 54.86
CA THR A 96 -56.77 41.04 53.57
C THR A 96 -57.55 42.35 53.80
N ASN A 97 -57.80 43.12 52.74
CA ASN A 97 -58.33 44.48 52.84
C ASN A 97 -59.74 44.59 52.23
N PRO A 98 -60.78 44.82 53.06
CA PRO A 98 -62.21 44.74 52.68
C PRO A 98 -62.76 45.86 51.80
N LEU A 99 -61.86 46.59 51.14
CA LEU A 99 -62.19 47.65 50.18
C LEU A 99 -61.55 47.41 48.82
N GLN A 100 -60.71 46.39 48.70
CA GLN A 100 -59.98 46.06 47.50
C GLN A 100 -60.12 44.58 47.24
N MET A 101 -60.88 44.27 46.19
CA MET A 101 -61.05 42.90 45.71
C MET A 101 -59.75 42.09 45.54
N ASP A 102 -58.62 42.77 45.38
CA ASP A 102 -57.28 42.20 45.22
C ASP A 102 -56.34 43.06 46.08
N SER A 103 -56.01 42.56 47.28
CA SER A 103 -55.28 43.29 48.31
C SER A 103 -53.80 43.51 47.97
N ASP A 104 -53.17 42.54 47.30
CA ASP A 104 -51.74 42.55 47.00
C ASP A 104 -51.44 43.04 45.55
N GLY A 105 -52.46 43.14 44.70
CA GLY A 105 -52.40 43.57 43.32
C GLY A 105 -51.90 42.52 42.34
N ASN A 106 -51.97 41.23 42.68
CA ASN A 106 -51.48 40.13 41.85
C ASN A 106 -52.43 39.75 40.70
N GLY A 107 -53.67 40.25 40.72
CA GLY A 107 -54.69 40.05 39.70
C GLY A 107 -55.65 38.89 39.95
N ILE A 108 -55.58 38.26 41.12
CA ILE A 108 -56.56 37.31 41.68
C ILE A 108 -57.31 38.04 42.80
N ASN A 109 -58.60 37.74 42.96
CA ASN A 109 -59.34 38.36 44.06
C ASN A 109 -59.01 37.65 45.38
N ASP A 110 -59.05 38.30 46.53
CA ASP A 110 -58.62 37.66 47.79
C ASP A 110 -59.43 36.39 48.11
N GLY A 111 -60.75 36.37 47.84
CA GLY A 111 -61.55 35.15 47.94
C GLY A 111 -61.27 34.06 46.89
N ASP A 112 -60.70 34.42 45.73
CA ASP A 112 -60.27 33.48 44.68
C ASP A 112 -58.80 33.03 44.87
N GLU A 113 -58.09 33.54 45.88
CA GLU A 113 -56.72 33.12 46.20
C GLU A 113 -56.70 31.69 46.76
N ASP A 114 -55.55 31.05 46.63
CA ASP A 114 -55.22 29.74 47.21
C ASP A 114 -53.99 29.96 48.09
N SER A 115 -54.26 30.42 49.31
CA SER A 115 -53.27 31.01 50.21
C SER A 115 -52.20 30.01 50.68
N ASP A 116 -52.51 28.72 50.75
CA ASP A 116 -51.58 27.65 51.11
C ASP A 116 -51.14 26.76 49.93
N SER A 117 -51.67 27.02 48.73
CA SER A 117 -51.31 26.36 47.48
C SER A 117 -51.66 24.87 47.45
N ASP A 118 -52.76 24.49 48.13
CA ASP A 118 -53.25 23.12 48.15
C ASP A 118 -54.20 22.81 46.98
N GLY A 119 -54.75 23.83 46.31
CA GLY A 119 -55.66 23.72 45.18
C GLY A 119 -57.13 24.01 45.47
N LEU A 120 -57.50 24.33 46.72
CA LEU A 120 -58.77 24.97 47.08
C LEU A 120 -58.58 26.49 47.16
N ASN A 121 -59.65 27.25 46.91
CA ASN A 121 -59.60 28.69 47.09
C ASN A 121 -60.10 29.07 48.50
N ASP A 122 -59.58 30.18 49.02
CA ASP A 122 -59.84 30.68 50.36
C ASP A 122 -61.36 30.85 50.62
N HIS A 123 -62.14 31.25 49.60
CA HIS A 123 -63.61 31.34 49.70
C HIS A 123 -64.25 29.97 49.99
N ASP A 124 -63.91 28.94 49.23
CA ASP A 124 -64.46 27.58 49.37
C ASP A 124 -64.00 26.93 50.67
N GLU A 125 -62.75 27.15 51.07
CA GLU A 125 -62.22 26.68 52.34
C GLU A 125 -62.97 27.23 53.54
N ILE A 126 -63.19 28.55 53.57
CA ILE A 126 -63.89 29.21 54.68
C ILE A 126 -65.39 28.88 54.64
N ASN A 127 -66.04 29.00 53.48
CA ASN A 127 -67.50 29.00 53.40
C ASN A 127 -68.13 27.63 53.10
N ILE A 128 -67.39 26.70 52.49
CA ILE A 128 -67.89 25.38 52.09
C ILE A 128 -67.30 24.29 52.99
N HIS A 129 -65.98 24.25 53.13
CA HIS A 129 -65.27 23.13 53.75
C HIS A 129 -64.97 23.36 55.25
N ASN A 130 -64.96 24.62 55.72
CA ASN A 130 -64.54 25.05 57.05
C ASN A 130 -63.10 24.62 57.40
N THR A 131 -62.22 24.61 56.39
CA THR A 131 -60.77 24.39 56.53
C THR A 131 -60.06 25.71 56.81
N ASP A 132 -58.77 25.66 57.15
CA ASP A 132 -57.97 26.86 57.38
C ASP A 132 -57.20 27.20 56.11
N PRO A 133 -57.50 28.29 55.38
CA PRO A 133 -56.90 28.62 54.08
C PRO A 133 -55.40 28.92 54.10
N LYS A 134 -54.76 28.75 55.26
CA LYS A 134 -53.32 28.92 55.44
C LYS A 134 -52.63 27.59 55.77
N VAL A 135 -53.35 26.48 55.73
CA VAL A 135 -52.91 25.15 56.15
C VAL A 135 -53.42 24.09 55.16
N SER A 136 -52.55 23.67 54.25
CA SER A 136 -52.87 22.75 53.15
C SER A 136 -53.40 21.37 53.53
N ASP A 137 -53.35 21.02 54.83
CA ASP A 137 -53.76 19.73 55.39
C ASP A 137 -54.26 20.02 56.81
N THR A 138 -55.57 20.27 56.92
CA THR A 138 -56.19 20.78 58.14
C THR A 138 -56.19 19.72 59.25
N ASP A 139 -56.29 18.43 58.93
CA ASP A 139 -56.41 17.35 59.91
C ASP A 139 -55.16 16.50 60.15
N GLN A 140 -54.13 16.67 59.31
CA GLN A 140 -52.79 16.08 59.36
C GLN A 140 -52.74 14.58 59.07
N ASP A 141 -53.45 14.14 58.05
CA ASP A 141 -53.51 12.74 57.62
C ASP A 141 -52.68 12.42 56.37
N SER A 142 -52.00 13.43 55.83
CA SER A 142 -51.12 13.40 54.65
C SER A 142 -51.81 13.62 53.30
N LEU A 143 -53.14 13.69 53.25
CA LEU A 143 -53.84 14.25 52.11
C LEU A 143 -54.03 15.76 52.29
N SER A 144 -54.03 16.51 51.19
CA SER A 144 -54.37 17.92 51.25
C SER A 144 -55.89 18.10 51.37
N ASP A 145 -56.34 19.25 51.89
CA ASP A 145 -57.79 19.51 51.99
C ASP A 145 -58.44 19.43 50.59
N SER A 146 -57.73 19.86 49.54
CA SER A 146 -58.13 19.70 48.14
C SER A 146 -58.21 18.25 47.65
N ASP A 147 -57.23 17.42 47.99
CA ASP A 147 -57.21 15.99 47.63
C ASP A 147 -58.37 15.27 48.30
N GLU A 148 -58.64 15.59 49.55
CA GLU A 148 -59.73 14.97 50.28
C GLU A 148 -61.10 15.34 49.69
N VAL A 149 -61.28 16.59 49.29
CA VAL A 149 -62.47 17.02 48.54
C VAL A 149 -62.58 16.30 47.20
N LYS A 150 -61.47 16.13 46.48
CA LYS A 150 -61.41 15.43 45.19
C LYS A 150 -61.75 13.95 45.32
N TYR A 151 -61.18 13.27 46.31
CA TYR A 151 -61.36 11.84 46.53
C TYR A 151 -62.52 11.50 47.49
N ASN A 152 -63.28 12.51 47.94
CA ASN A 152 -64.47 12.41 48.79
C ASN A 152 -64.21 11.85 50.19
N THR A 153 -63.03 12.12 50.74
CA THR A 153 -62.70 11.98 52.17
C THR A 153 -63.03 13.30 52.90
N ASN A 154 -62.72 13.41 54.18
CA ASN A 154 -63.22 14.49 55.04
C ASN A 154 -62.05 15.31 55.61
N PRO A 155 -61.86 16.56 55.14
CA PRO A 155 -60.67 17.37 55.48
C PRO A 155 -60.57 17.86 56.92
N LEU A 156 -61.44 17.38 57.79
CA LEU A 156 -61.47 17.68 59.22
C LEU A 156 -61.29 16.42 60.08
N LYS A 157 -61.01 15.26 59.46
CA LYS A 157 -60.89 13.96 60.10
C LYS A 157 -59.86 13.06 59.41
N ILE A 158 -58.77 12.84 60.15
CA ILE A 158 -57.74 11.82 59.89
C ILE A 158 -58.24 10.44 59.42
N ASP A 159 -59.45 10.02 59.79
CA ASP A 159 -60.01 8.72 59.41
C ASP A 159 -61.51 8.93 59.15
N SER A 160 -61.88 9.05 57.88
CA SER A 160 -63.23 9.39 57.43
C SER A 160 -64.23 8.28 57.72
N ASP A 161 -63.84 7.03 57.51
CA ASP A 161 -64.71 5.86 57.56
C ASP A 161 -64.72 5.15 58.94
N GLY A 162 -63.73 5.46 59.79
CA GLY A 162 -63.52 4.94 61.13
C GLY A 162 -62.89 3.55 61.19
N ASN A 163 -62.22 3.09 60.13
CA ASN A 163 -61.63 1.75 60.04
C ASN A 163 -60.28 1.62 60.80
N GLY A 164 -59.68 2.76 61.18
CA GLY A 164 -58.44 2.84 61.95
C GLY A 164 -57.16 3.00 61.12
N ILE A 165 -57.27 3.25 59.83
CA ILE A 165 -56.21 3.70 58.92
C ILE A 165 -56.49 5.18 58.60
N ALA A 166 -55.45 5.98 58.38
CA ALA A 166 -55.64 7.38 57.98
C ALA A 166 -56.03 7.44 56.51
N ASP A 167 -56.80 8.42 56.04
CA ASP A 167 -57.30 8.40 54.66
C ASP A 167 -56.14 8.39 53.64
N GLY A 168 -55.03 9.09 53.89
CA GLY A 168 -53.82 9.01 53.07
C GLY A 168 -53.03 7.68 53.15
N ASP A 169 -53.21 6.88 54.20
CA ASP A 169 -52.57 5.57 54.37
C ASP A 169 -53.44 4.41 53.81
N GLU A 170 -54.64 4.70 53.29
CA GLU A 170 -55.49 3.69 52.64
C GLU A 170 -54.91 3.21 51.31
N ASP A 171 -55.37 2.07 50.82
CA ASP A 171 -55.03 1.49 49.51
C ASP A 171 -56.38 1.21 48.83
N SER A 172 -56.93 2.27 48.24
CA SER A 172 -58.34 2.36 47.85
C SER A 172 -58.72 1.40 46.73
N ASP A 173 -57.82 1.08 45.81
CA ASP A 173 -58.04 0.16 44.70
C ASP A 173 -57.36 -1.22 44.83
N SER A 174 -56.59 -1.41 45.90
CA SER A 174 -55.93 -2.68 46.26
C SER A 174 -54.84 -3.12 45.29
N ASP A 175 -54.15 -2.16 44.65
CA ASP A 175 -53.02 -2.40 43.78
C ASP A 175 -51.68 -2.54 44.53
N GLY A 176 -51.64 -2.10 45.80
CA GLY A 176 -50.49 -2.19 46.69
C GLY A 176 -49.72 -0.88 46.90
N LEU A 177 -50.18 0.25 46.37
CA LEU A 177 -49.76 1.60 46.76
C LEU A 177 -50.77 2.20 47.76
N SER A 178 -50.35 3.17 48.56
CA SER A 178 -51.29 3.91 49.40
C SER A 178 -51.78 5.16 48.67
N ASP A 179 -52.97 5.64 49.00
CA ASP A 179 -53.61 6.80 48.37
C ASP A 179 -52.66 8.02 48.40
N ASN A 180 -51.93 8.26 49.49
CA ASN A 180 -50.88 9.29 49.56
C ASN A 180 -49.71 9.02 48.61
N ASP A 181 -49.21 7.79 48.50
CA ASP A 181 -48.08 7.47 47.63
C ASP A 181 -48.48 7.63 46.16
N GLU A 182 -49.70 7.24 45.81
CA GLU A 182 -50.27 7.44 44.47
C GLU A 182 -50.39 8.92 44.12
N ILE A 183 -50.99 9.73 44.99
CA ILE A 183 -51.21 11.16 44.71
C ILE A 183 -49.88 11.94 44.74
N ASN A 184 -49.09 11.78 45.81
CA ASN A 184 -47.96 12.65 46.10
C ASN A 184 -46.62 12.14 45.53
N THR A 185 -46.50 10.85 45.23
CA THR A 185 -45.25 10.25 44.71
C THR A 185 -45.34 9.85 43.24
N HIS A 186 -46.42 9.18 42.83
CA HIS A 186 -46.53 8.57 41.50
C HIS A 186 -47.44 9.33 40.53
N GLY A 187 -48.34 10.17 41.04
CA GLY A 187 -49.32 10.92 40.23
C GLY A 187 -50.45 10.06 39.67
N THR A 188 -50.65 8.86 40.21
CA THR A 188 -51.70 7.91 39.82
C THR A 188 -53.03 8.22 40.51
N ASP A 189 -54.13 7.64 40.03
CA ASP A 189 -55.45 7.83 40.64
C ASP A 189 -55.72 6.69 41.64
N PRO A 190 -55.85 6.96 42.96
CA PRO A 190 -56.00 5.93 44.00
C PRO A 190 -57.25 5.06 43.92
N LYS A 191 -58.07 5.26 42.90
CA LYS A 191 -59.27 4.47 42.63
C LYS A 191 -59.13 3.61 41.37
N ILE A 192 -57.98 3.66 40.71
CA ILE A 192 -57.71 3.03 39.43
C ILE A 192 -56.39 2.28 39.52
N ALA A 193 -56.50 0.97 39.77
CA ALA A 193 -55.35 0.10 39.93
C ALA A 193 -54.44 -0.03 38.69
N ASP A 194 -54.77 0.58 37.55
CA ASP A 194 -54.07 0.47 36.27
C ASP A 194 -54.32 1.80 35.51
N SER A 195 -53.43 2.76 35.75
CA SER A 195 -53.58 4.16 35.37
C SER A 195 -53.35 4.38 33.87
N ASP A 196 -52.37 3.70 33.26
CA ASP A 196 -52.05 3.81 31.83
C ASP A 196 -52.74 2.78 30.93
N LYS A 197 -53.32 1.72 31.50
CA LYS A 197 -54.16 0.70 30.83
C LYS A 197 -53.38 -0.27 29.96
N ASP A 198 -52.12 -0.48 30.27
CA ASP A 198 -51.27 -1.47 29.60
C ASP A 198 -51.58 -2.92 30.09
N ARG A 199 -52.35 -3.06 31.19
CA ARG A 199 -52.78 -4.29 31.90
C ARG A 199 -51.83 -4.75 33.01
N LEU A 200 -50.83 -3.97 33.37
CA LEU A 200 -50.14 -4.03 34.65
C LEU A 200 -50.87 -3.12 35.65
N SER A 201 -50.67 -3.35 36.94
CA SER A 201 -51.23 -2.46 37.96
C SER A 201 -50.17 -1.50 38.47
N ASP A 202 -50.55 -0.28 38.85
CA ASP A 202 -49.58 0.76 39.23
C ASP A 202 -48.64 0.27 40.35
N GLY A 203 -49.19 -0.46 41.31
CA GLY A 203 -48.42 -1.12 42.36
C GLY A 203 -47.50 -2.26 41.88
N ASP A 204 -47.84 -3.03 40.84
CA ASP A 204 -46.96 -4.06 40.28
C ASP A 204 -45.81 -3.40 39.49
N GLU A 205 -46.11 -2.34 38.75
CA GLU A 205 -45.13 -1.55 38.02
C GLU A 205 -44.11 -0.92 38.95
N VAL A 206 -44.56 -0.25 40.01
CA VAL A 206 -43.67 0.40 40.98
C VAL A 206 -42.93 -0.61 41.85
N ASN A 207 -43.62 -1.64 42.38
CA ASN A 207 -43.04 -2.53 43.39
C ASN A 207 -42.30 -3.74 42.82
N VAL A 208 -42.64 -4.19 41.61
CA VAL A 208 -42.12 -5.43 41.01
C VAL A 208 -41.23 -5.16 39.80
N LEU A 209 -41.72 -4.38 38.85
CA LEU A 209 -41.07 -4.22 37.54
C LEU A 209 -40.11 -3.03 37.49
N GLY A 210 -40.38 -2.00 38.30
CA GLY A 210 -39.65 -0.73 38.26
C GLY A 210 -40.00 0.13 37.05
N THR A 211 -41.19 -0.06 36.48
CA THR A 211 -41.74 0.69 35.35
C THR A 211 -42.52 1.92 35.80
N ASN A 212 -42.93 2.77 34.85
CA ASN A 212 -43.66 4.00 35.14
C ASN A 212 -45.16 3.79 34.93
N PRO A 213 -45.99 3.81 36.00
CA PRO A 213 -47.42 3.47 35.95
C PRO A 213 -48.33 4.45 35.21
N LEU A 214 -47.73 5.43 34.55
CA LEU A 214 -48.42 6.44 33.74
C LEU A 214 -48.00 6.35 32.27
N ASN A 215 -47.27 5.31 31.88
CA ASN A 215 -46.67 5.15 30.58
C ASN A 215 -46.62 3.68 30.19
N ASP A 216 -47.49 3.31 29.24
CA ASP A 216 -47.72 1.95 28.78
C ASP A 216 -46.52 1.28 28.08
N ASP A 217 -45.52 2.08 27.71
CA ASP A 217 -44.22 1.68 27.13
C ASP A 217 -43.10 2.46 27.85
N THR A 218 -42.58 1.90 28.94
CA THR A 218 -41.70 2.61 29.89
C THR A 218 -40.36 3.01 29.27
N ASP A 219 -39.75 2.15 28.46
CA ASP A 219 -38.44 2.40 27.87
C ASP A 219 -38.48 2.93 26.43
N GLY A 220 -39.67 3.00 25.83
CA GLY A 220 -39.94 3.65 24.56
C GLY A 220 -39.44 2.84 23.36
N ASP A 221 -39.50 1.52 23.45
CA ASP A 221 -39.01 0.62 22.42
C ASP A 221 -40.08 0.17 21.41
N GLY A 222 -41.36 0.45 21.71
CA GLY A 222 -42.52 0.12 20.87
C GLY A 222 -43.37 -1.03 21.39
N LEU A 223 -42.94 -1.73 22.44
CA LEU A 223 -43.72 -2.76 23.13
C LEU A 223 -44.37 -2.19 24.38
N MET A 224 -45.56 -2.69 24.71
CA MET A 224 -46.18 -2.37 25.99
C MET A 224 -45.50 -3.18 27.11
N ASP A 225 -45.32 -2.58 28.28
CA ASP A 225 -44.66 -3.21 29.43
C ASP A 225 -45.31 -4.58 29.76
N ALA A 226 -46.64 -4.67 29.66
CA ALA A 226 -47.37 -5.93 29.83
C ALA A 226 -47.08 -7.00 28.78
N ASP A 227 -46.86 -6.62 27.51
CA ASP A 227 -46.66 -7.57 26.40
C ASP A 227 -45.22 -8.12 26.41
N GLU A 228 -44.24 -7.30 26.77
CA GLU A 228 -42.88 -7.75 27.05
C GLU A 228 -42.84 -8.82 28.15
N VAL A 229 -43.57 -8.63 29.25
CA VAL A 229 -43.59 -9.62 30.35
C VAL A 229 -44.34 -10.90 29.97
N ARG A 230 -45.41 -10.79 29.18
CA ARG A 230 -46.38 -11.87 28.98
C ARG A 230 -46.19 -12.66 27.69
N VAL A 231 -45.68 -12.04 26.64
CA VAL A 231 -45.50 -12.63 25.31
C VAL A 231 -44.02 -12.97 25.08
N LEU A 232 -43.14 -11.97 25.17
CA LEU A 232 -41.74 -12.08 24.73
C LEU A 232 -40.77 -12.49 25.84
N GLY A 233 -41.07 -12.14 27.10
CA GLY A 233 -40.22 -12.38 28.26
C GLY A 233 -39.02 -11.43 28.37
N THR A 234 -39.10 -10.27 27.74
CA THR A 234 -38.12 -9.18 27.75
C THR A 234 -38.28 -8.30 29.02
N LYS A 235 -37.45 -7.26 29.16
CA LYS A 235 -37.44 -6.38 30.34
C LYS A 235 -38.02 -5.00 29.99
N PRO A 236 -39.19 -4.64 30.56
CA PRO A 236 -39.87 -3.36 30.29
C PRO A 236 -39.19 -2.05 30.69
N SER A 237 -37.96 -2.12 31.16
CA SER A 237 -37.21 -0.96 31.62
C SER A 237 -35.90 -0.79 30.87
N VAL A 238 -35.68 -1.62 29.84
CA VAL A 238 -34.45 -1.71 29.07
C VAL A 238 -34.79 -1.96 27.61
N GLN A 239 -34.66 -0.89 26.82
CA GLN A 239 -34.92 -0.88 25.38
C GLN A 239 -34.30 -2.04 24.58
N ASP A 240 -33.20 -2.62 25.06
CA ASP A 240 -32.47 -3.76 24.47
C ASP A 240 -32.10 -4.72 25.62
N SER A 241 -32.91 -5.76 25.81
CA SER A 241 -32.86 -6.65 26.96
C SER A 241 -31.66 -7.58 26.97
N ASP A 242 -31.19 -7.98 25.80
CA ASP A 242 -30.17 -9.00 25.59
C ASP A 242 -28.77 -8.39 25.26
N GLY A 243 -28.76 -7.12 24.85
CA GLY A 243 -27.59 -6.29 24.59
C GLY A 243 -26.96 -6.48 23.21
N ASP A 244 -27.70 -6.99 22.23
CA ASP A 244 -27.19 -7.24 20.88
C ASP A 244 -27.20 -6.00 19.97
N GLY A 245 -27.89 -4.93 20.39
CA GLY A 245 -27.97 -3.64 19.71
C GLY A 245 -29.22 -3.42 18.86
N VAL A 246 -30.17 -4.35 18.86
CA VAL A 246 -31.55 -4.16 18.40
C VAL A 246 -32.43 -3.91 19.62
N ASN A 247 -33.46 -3.08 19.47
CA ASN A 247 -34.41 -2.85 20.56
C ASN A 247 -35.41 -4.01 20.60
N ASP A 248 -35.93 -4.40 21.77
CA ASP A 248 -36.81 -5.57 21.89
C ASP A 248 -38.03 -5.46 20.95
N GLY A 249 -38.69 -4.28 20.87
CA GLY A 249 -39.79 -4.06 19.92
C GLY A 249 -39.42 -4.04 18.43
N ALA A 250 -38.15 -3.85 18.11
CA ALA A 250 -37.62 -3.88 16.74
C ALA A 250 -36.99 -5.23 16.37
N GLU A 251 -36.96 -6.20 17.29
CA GLU A 251 -36.58 -7.57 16.99
C GLU A 251 -37.59 -8.23 16.04
N ASP A 252 -37.13 -9.20 15.28
CA ASP A 252 -37.91 -10.08 14.40
C ASP A 252 -37.63 -11.51 14.91
N SER A 253 -38.37 -11.88 15.97
CA SER A 253 -38.07 -13.03 16.83
C SER A 253 -38.14 -14.37 16.07
N ASP A 254 -38.97 -14.48 15.04
CA ASP A 254 -39.14 -15.69 14.23
C ASP A 254 -38.60 -15.58 12.79
N SER A 255 -38.06 -14.42 12.42
CA SER A 255 -37.38 -14.14 11.16
C SER A 255 -38.31 -14.19 9.93
N ASP A 256 -39.53 -13.71 10.09
CA ASP A 256 -40.56 -13.71 9.05
C ASP A 256 -40.64 -12.40 8.24
N GLY A 257 -39.93 -11.37 8.71
CA GLY A 257 -39.85 -10.04 8.10
C GLY A 257 -40.73 -8.96 8.76
N LEU A 258 -41.46 -9.28 9.82
CA LEU A 258 -42.14 -8.33 10.69
C LEU A 258 -41.36 -8.17 11.99
N ASN A 259 -41.48 -7.00 12.63
CA ASN A 259 -40.93 -6.85 13.97
C ASN A 259 -42.00 -7.15 15.03
N ASP A 260 -41.55 -7.59 16.19
CA ASP A 260 -42.40 -8.06 17.29
C ASP A 260 -43.45 -6.99 17.70
N ALA A 261 -43.08 -5.70 17.63
CA ALA A 261 -44.00 -4.60 17.93
C ALA A 261 -45.11 -4.45 16.86
N ASP A 262 -44.78 -4.51 15.58
CA ASP A 262 -45.76 -4.42 14.47
C ASP A 262 -46.70 -5.63 14.48
N GLU A 263 -46.17 -6.80 14.76
CA GLU A 263 -46.96 -8.03 14.91
C GLU A 263 -47.98 -7.93 16.04
N LEU A 264 -47.58 -7.46 17.22
CA LEU A 264 -48.48 -7.30 18.34
C LEU A 264 -49.43 -6.11 18.20
N ASN A 265 -48.97 -4.98 17.66
CA ASN A 265 -49.73 -3.73 17.61
C ASN A 265 -50.65 -3.64 16.40
N ASP A 266 -50.17 -4.01 15.21
CA ASP A 266 -50.85 -3.75 13.94
C ASP A 266 -51.47 -5.01 13.33
N HIS A 267 -50.78 -6.16 13.37
CA HIS A 267 -51.18 -7.35 12.61
C HIS A 267 -51.86 -8.45 13.42
N LYS A 268 -51.64 -8.49 14.74
CA LYS A 268 -52.16 -9.50 15.68
C LYS A 268 -51.70 -10.93 15.36
N THR A 269 -50.51 -11.05 14.77
CA THR A 269 -49.77 -12.30 14.55
C THR A 269 -49.01 -12.70 15.81
N ASP A 270 -48.43 -13.90 15.84
CA ASP A 270 -47.63 -14.39 16.97
C ASP A 270 -46.14 -14.16 16.68
N PRO A 271 -45.45 -13.26 17.41
CA PRO A 271 -44.05 -12.92 17.12
C PRO A 271 -43.02 -14.06 17.25
N ASN A 272 -43.46 -15.23 17.69
CA ASN A 272 -42.61 -16.41 17.81
C ASN A 272 -42.97 -17.50 16.80
N ALA A 273 -43.83 -17.20 15.83
CA ALA A 273 -44.32 -18.13 14.83
C ALA A 273 -44.44 -17.47 13.46
N ALA A 274 -43.41 -17.66 12.63
CA ALA A 274 -43.28 -17.04 11.32
C ALA A 274 -44.43 -17.30 10.34
N ASP A 275 -45.35 -18.21 10.65
CA ASP A 275 -46.53 -18.57 9.86
C ASP A 275 -47.65 -18.86 10.89
N THR A 276 -48.43 -17.83 11.20
CA THR A 276 -49.41 -17.83 12.29
C THR A 276 -50.58 -18.78 11.99
N ASP A 277 -51.01 -18.88 10.73
CA ASP A 277 -52.18 -19.66 10.34
C ASP A 277 -51.89 -21.04 9.71
N GLN A 278 -50.62 -21.30 9.40
CA GLN A 278 -50.02 -22.56 8.93
C GLN A 278 -50.40 -22.97 7.52
N ASP A 279 -50.53 -22.01 6.61
CA ASP A 279 -50.85 -22.25 5.19
C ASP A 279 -49.60 -22.48 4.31
N GLY A 280 -48.41 -22.10 4.80
CA GLY A 280 -47.12 -22.26 4.12
C GLY A 280 -46.49 -20.96 3.63
N ILE A 281 -47.14 -19.80 3.78
CA ILE A 281 -46.57 -18.47 3.59
C ILE A 281 -46.31 -17.86 4.97
N SER A 282 -45.26 -17.05 5.09
CA SER A 282 -44.94 -16.40 6.36
C SER A 282 -45.73 -15.11 6.54
N ASP A 283 -46.03 -14.68 7.77
CA ASP A 283 -46.96 -13.56 7.99
C ASP A 283 -46.48 -12.27 7.30
N GLY A 284 -45.18 -11.99 7.36
CA GLY A 284 -44.55 -10.90 6.63
C GLY A 284 -44.70 -10.98 5.10
N LYS A 285 -44.61 -12.19 4.53
CA LYS A 285 -44.80 -12.42 3.09
C LYS A 285 -46.26 -12.29 2.68
N GLU A 286 -47.18 -12.74 3.50
CA GLU A 286 -48.61 -12.60 3.25
C GLU A 286 -49.01 -11.13 3.17
N LEU A 287 -48.54 -10.30 4.10
CA LEU A 287 -48.79 -8.86 4.05
C LEU A 287 -48.17 -8.19 2.81
N GLN A 288 -46.99 -8.64 2.39
CA GLN A 288 -46.35 -8.16 1.16
C GLN A 288 -47.16 -8.57 -0.09
N HIS A 289 -47.70 -9.78 -0.10
CA HIS A 289 -48.41 -10.37 -1.23
C HIS A 289 -49.96 -10.25 -1.14
N GLY A 290 -50.46 -9.57 -0.10
CA GLY A 290 -51.85 -9.15 0.04
C GLY A 290 -52.83 -10.23 0.49
N THR A 291 -52.33 -11.33 1.06
CA THR A 291 -53.11 -12.36 1.78
C THR A 291 -53.21 -12.00 3.27
N ASP A 292 -54.09 -12.67 4.01
CA ASP A 292 -54.37 -12.39 5.43
C ASP A 292 -53.70 -13.43 6.33
N PRO A 293 -52.67 -13.06 7.13
CA PRO A 293 -51.85 -14.01 7.91
C PRO A 293 -52.56 -14.71 9.07
N LEU A 294 -53.85 -14.45 9.22
CA LEU A 294 -54.72 -15.09 10.20
C LEU A 294 -55.73 -16.04 9.53
N GLN A 295 -55.68 -16.20 8.21
CA GLN A 295 -56.62 -16.97 7.39
C GLN A 295 -55.96 -17.78 6.28
N VAL A 296 -55.82 -19.08 6.54
CA VAL A 296 -55.33 -20.12 5.60
C VAL A 296 -55.89 -20.10 4.16
N ASP A 297 -57.02 -19.43 3.92
CA ASP A 297 -57.72 -19.31 2.63
C ASP A 297 -58.39 -17.92 2.63
N THR A 298 -57.66 -16.90 2.17
CA THR A 298 -58.07 -15.48 2.24
C THR A 298 -59.32 -15.22 1.42
N ASP A 299 -59.45 -15.86 0.26
CA ASP A 299 -60.49 -15.57 -0.73
C ASP A 299 -61.73 -16.50 -0.62
N GLY A 300 -61.56 -17.63 0.07
CA GLY A 300 -62.59 -18.61 0.40
C GLY A 300 -62.96 -19.56 -0.73
N ASP A 301 -62.11 -19.74 -1.74
CA ASP A 301 -62.37 -20.62 -2.89
C ASP A 301 -62.12 -22.11 -2.60
N GLY A 302 -61.40 -22.40 -1.51
CA GLY A 302 -61.10 -23.73 -0.99
C GLY A 302 -59.74 -24.30 -1.39
N ILE A 303 -58.83 -23.45 -1.88
CA ILE A 303 -57.38 -23.68 -1.94
C ILE A 303 -56.76 -22.82 -0.83
N ASP A 304 -55.77 -23.37 -0.12
CA ASP A 304 -55.06 -22.59 0.90
C ASP A 304 -54.10 -21.61 0.19
N ASP A 305 -53.88 -20.38 0.67
CA ASP A 305 -53.18 -19.34 -0.11
C ASP A 305 -51.78 -19.80 -0.58
N GLY A 306 -51.01 -20.46 0.29
CA GLY A 306 -49.74 -21.08 -0.08
C GLY A 306 -49.78 -22.15 -1.19
N ASN A 307 -50.94 -22.78 -1.44
CA ASN A 307 -51.12 -23.77 -2.52
C ASN A 307 -51.81 -23.19 -3.77
N GLU A 308 -52.08 -21.89 -3.80
CA GLU A 308 -52.56 -21.21 -5.00
C GLU A 308 -51.49 -21.23 -6.10
N ASP A 309 -51.92 -21.04 -7.34
CA ASP A 309 -51.09 -20.86 -8.53
C ASP A 309 -51.68 -19.61 -9.21
N SER A 310 -51.37 -18.48 -8.60
CA SER A 310 -52.07 -17.20 -8.80
C SER A 310 -52.01 -16.70 -10.24
N ASP A 311 -50.91 -16.96 -10.96
CA ASP A 311 -50.70 -16.54 -12.34
C ASP A 311 -50.81 -17.66 -13.39
N SER A 312 -50.97 -18.91 -12.95
CA SER A 312 -51.11 -20.11 -13.79
C SER A 312 -49.87 -20.47 -14.61
N ASP A 313 -48.67 -20.18 -14.12
CA ASP A 313 -47.40 -20.57 -14.71
C ASP A 313 -46.99 -22.03 -14.36
N GLY A 314 -47.63 -22.60 -13.33
CA GLY A 314 -47.43 -23.98 -12.88
C GLY A 314 -46.51 -24.15 -11.66
N LEU A 315 -46.11 -23.06 -11.00
CA LEU A 315 -45.61 -23.04 -9.63
C LEU A 315 -46.77 -22.76 -8.65
N ASN A 316 -46.54 -22.94 -7.35
CA ASN A 316 -47.51 -22.52 -6.35
C ASN A 316 -46.92 -21.35 -5.56
N ASP A 317 -47.80 -20.48 -5.05
CA ASP A 317 -47.42 -19.23 -4.42
C ASP A 317 -46.42 -19.44 -3.27
N ALA A 318 -46.52 -20.52 -2.49
CA ALA A 318 -45.54 -20.84 -1.45
C ALA A 318 -44.17 -21.25 -2.02
N ASP A 319 -44.10 -22.08 -3.07
CA ASP A 319 -42.83 -22.46 -3.71
C ASP A 319 -42.16 -21.25 -4.38
N GLU A 320 -42.95 -20.38 -5.00
CA GLU A 320 -42.49 -19.13 -5.59
C GLU A 320 -41.86 -18.22 -4.55
N LEU A 321 -42.56 -17.95 -3.45
CA LEU A 321 -42.07 -17.07 -2.41
C LEU A 321 -40.96 -17.68 -1.56
N ASN A 322 -40.97 -18.99 -1.31
CA ASN A 322 -40.06 -19.64 -0.36
C ASN A 322 -38.83 -20.27 -1.02
N ILE A 323 -38.92 -20.68 -2.30
CA ILE A 323 -37.87 -21.43 -2.97
C ILE A 323 -37.28 -20.65 -4.13
N HIS A 324 -38.13 -20.03 -4.95
CA HIS A 324 -37.72 -19.41 -6.22
C HIS A 324 -37.56 -17.89 -6.14
N ASN A 325 -38.08 -17.27 -5.07
CA ASN A 325 -38.07 -15.83 -4.87
C ASN A 325 -38.68 -15.06 -6.06
N THR A 326 -39.76 -15.61 -6.62
CA THR A 326 -40.55 -15.06 -7.72
C THR A 326 -41.84 -14.41 -7.21
N ASP A 327 -42.47 -13.52 -7.99
CA ASP A 327 -43.76 -12.91 -7.64
C ASP A 327 -44.91 -13.80 -8.12
N PRO A 328 -45.71 -14.41 -7.21
CA PRO A 328 -46.78 -15.35 -7.59
C PRO A 328 -47.88 -14.80 -8.50
N ARG A 329 -47.88 -13.47 -8.72
CA ARG A 329 -48.86 -12.80 -9.58
C ARG A 329 -48.32 -12.54 -10.99
N LEU A 330 -47.07 -12.89 -11.28
CA LEU A 330 -46.37 -12.61 -12.52
C LEU A 330 -45.75 -13.88 -13.08
N ALA A 331 -46.34 -14.42 -14.16
CA ALA A 331 -45.87 -15.65 -14.80
C ALA A 331 -44.46 -15.56 -15.44
N ASP A 332 -43.78 -14.43 -15.28
CA ASP A 332 -42.46 -14.03 -15.78
C ASP A 332 -42.02 -12.85 -14.89
N THR A 333 -41.34 -13.17 -13.79
CA THR A 333 -40.96 -12.25 -12.72
C THR A 333 -39.91 -11.25 -13.19
N ASP A 334 -38.89 -11.72 -13.91
CA ASP A 334 -37.75 -10.91 -14.34
C ASP A 334 -37.94 -10.24 -15.71
N GLN A 335 -38.98 -10.63 -16.45
CA GLN A 335 -39.41 -10.08 -17.73
C GLN A 335 -38.41 -10.26 -18.86
N ASP A 336 -37.61 -11.33 -18.82
CA ASP A 336 -36.69 -11.69 -19.90
C ASP A 336 -37.39 -12.40 -21.08
N GLY A 337 -38.60 -12.91 -20.86
CA GLY A 337 -39.42 -13.61 -21.84
C GLY A 337 -39.44 -15.13 -21.74
N LEU A 338 -38.73 -15.72 -20.76
CA LEU A 338 -39.00 -17.03 -20.19
C LEU A 338 -39.90 -16.84 -18.96
N GLY A 339 -40.88 -17.74 -18.77
CA GLY A 339 -41.75 -17.66 -17.60
C GLY A 339 -41.19 -18.48 -16.45
N ASP A 340 -41.45 -18.06 -15.20
CA ASP A 340 -40.86 -18.64 -14.00
C ASP A 340 -41.05 -20.16 -13.93
N GLY A 341 -42.26 -20.63 -14.21
CA GLY A 341 -42.58 -22.04 -14.29
C GLY A 341 -41.83 -22.78 -15.40
N ASP A 342 -41.58 -22.18 -16.57
CA ASP A 342 -40.79 -22.77 -17.65
C ASP A 342 -39.30 -22.78 -17.30
N GLU A 343 -38.78 -21.74 -16.68
CA GLU A 343 -37.42 -21.67 -16.17
C GLU A 343 -37.17 -22.72 -15.11
N VAL A 344 -37.98 -22.74 -14.06
CA VAL A 344 -37.85 -23.71 -12.97
C VAL A 344 -38.09 -25.13 -13.46
N ASN A 345 -39.08 -25.39 -14.32
CA ASN A 345 -39.45 -26.76 -14.68
C ASN A 345 -38.70 -27.32 -15.90
N VAL A 346 -38.36 -26.49 -16.89
CA VAL A 346 -37.79 -26.88 -18.18
C VAL A 346 -36.31 -26.53 -18.29
N HIS A 347 -35.95 -25.26 -18.13
CA HIS A 347 -34.61 -24.74 -18.44
C HIS A 347 -33.63 -24.84 -17.25
N LYS A 348 -34.17 -24.93 -16.04
CA LYS A 348 -33.50 -24.97 -14.73
C LYS A 348 -32.71 -23.70 -14.38
N THR A 349 -33.02 -22.59 -15.03
CA THR A 349 -32.46 -21.25 -14.81
C THR A 349 -33.08 -20.58 -13.58
N ASP A 350 -32.53 -19.43 -13.16
CA ASP A 350 -33.01 -18.66 -12.02
C ASP A 350 -34.08 -17.65 -12.46
N ALA A 351 -35.35 -18.02 -12.25
CA ALA A 351 -36.52 -17.23 -12.63
C ALA A 351 -36.64 -15.82 -12.03
N SER A 352 -35.76 -15.47 -11.09
CA SER A 352 -35.70 -14.13 -10.52
C SER A 352 -34.68 -13.23 -11.20
N ARG A 353 -33.99 -13.73 -12.24
CA ARG A 353 -32.80 -13.12 -12.83
C ARG A 353 -32.74 -13.33 -14.35
N ILE A 354 -32.84 -12.21 -15.06
CA ILE A 354 -32.66 -12.09 -16.52
C ILE A 354 -31.40 -12.80 -17.05
N ASP A 355 -30.34 -12.84 -16.24
CA ASP A 355 -29.05 -13.44 -16.58
C ASP A 355 -28.56 -14.27 -15.37
N THR A 356 -28.67 -15.60 -15.50
CA THR A 356 -28.39 -16.55 -14.44
C THR A 356 -26.89 -16.57 -14.07
N ASP A 357 -25.97 -16.53 -15.03
CA ASP A 357 -24.53 -16.69 -14.78
C ASP A 357 -23.70 -15.40 -14.83
N SER A 358 -24.37 -14.29 -15.12
CA SER A 358 -23.86 -12.90 -15.09
C SER A 358 -22.81 -12.59 -16.15
N ASP A 359 -22.91 -13.18 -17.34
CA ASP A 359 -22.00 -12.95 -18.45
C ASP A 359 -22.44 -11.82 -19.41
N GLY A 360 -23.65 -11.29 -19.24
CA GLY A 360 -24.20 -10.19 -20.04
C GLY A 360 -25.18 -10.63 -21.13
N LEU A 361 -25.40 -11.92 -21.33
CA LEU A 361 -26.49 -12.45 -22.15
C LEU A 361 -27.68 -12.83 -21.26
N SER A 362 -28.90 -12.63 -21.77
CA SER A 362 -30.08 -13.13 -21.06
C SER A 362 -30.22 -14.64 -21.29
N ASP A 363 -30.81 -15.35 -20.33
CA ASP A 363 -31.07 -16.78 -20.43
C ASP A 363 -31.80 -17.16 -21.76
N PRO A 364 -32.85 -16.42 -22.22
CA PRO A 364 -33.44 -16.68 -23.53
C PRO A 364 -32.51 -16.38 -24.71
N ASP A 365 -31.62 -15.39 -24.63
CA ASP A 365 -30.65 -15.09 -25.69
C ASP A 365 -29.60 -16.20 -25.81
N GLU A 366 -29.10 -16.71 -24.70
CA GLU A 366 -28.19 -17.85 -24.70
C GLU A 366 -28.87 -19.11 -25.26
N ILE A 367 -30.12 -19.38 -24.87
CA ILE A 367 -30.82 -20.59 -25.31
C ILE A 367 -31.26 -20.50 -26.78
N HIS A 368 -31.75 -19.34 -27.22
CA HIS A 368 -32.43 -19.20 -28.53
C HIS A 368 -31.62 -18.46 -29.61
N VAL A 369 -30.68 -17.59 -29.24
CA VAL A 369 -29.93 -16.73 -30.17
C VAL A 369 -28.49 -17.22 -30.32
N VAL A 370 -27.73 -17.24 -29.24
CA VAL A 370 -26.28 -17.52 -29.24
C VAL A 370 -26.01 -19.03 -29.13
N GLY A 371 -26.84 -19.77 -28.39
CA GLY A 371 -26.73 -21.23 -28.23
C GLY A 371 -25.66 -21.66 -27.23
N THR A 372 -25.41 -20.81 -26.22
CA THR A 372 -24.48 -20.99 -25.10
C THR A 372 -25.22 -21.59 -23.90
N ASN A 373 -24.52 -21.78 -22.77
CA ASN A 373 -25.06 -22.45 -21.60
C ASN A 373 -25.26 -21.48 -20.43
N PRO A 374 -26.52 -21.23 -20.00
CA PRO A 374 -26.87 -20.17 -19.02
C PRO A 374 -26.45 -20.43 -17.57
N PHE A 375 -25.50 -21.32 -17.35
CA PHE A 375 -24.96 -21.65 -16.02
C PHE A 375 -23.45 -21.50 -15.96
N VAL A 376 -22.81 -21.15 -17.07
CA VAL A 376 -21.37 -21.12 -17.22
C VAL A 376 -21.02 -19.93 -18.08
N GLN A 377 -20.54 -18.88 -17.42
CA GLN A 377 -20.05 -17.64 -18.03
C GLN A 377 -19.12 -17.83 -19.24
N ASP A 378 -18.42 -18.95 -19.35
CA ASP A 378 -17.52 -19.30 -20.46
C ASP A 378 -17.83 -20.76 -20.86
N THR A 379 -18.72 -20.94 -21.84
CA THR A 379 -19.25 -22.25 -22.22
C THR A 379 -18.17 -23.16 -22.81
N ASP A 380 -17.20 -22.61 -23.54
CA ASP A 380 -16.20 -23.38 -24.28
C ASP A 380 -14.82 -23.49 -23.59
N GLY A 381 -14.60 -22.66 -22.58
CA GLY A 381 -13.46 -22.67 -21.67
C GLY A 381 -12.21 -21.97 -22.22
N ASP A 382 -12.35 -21.05 -23.18
CA ASP A 382 -11.22 -20.37 -23.81
C ASP A 382 -10.73 -19.14 -23.02
N GLY A 383 -11.52 -18.67 -22.04
CA GLY A 383 -11.21 -17.57 -21.15
C GLY A 383 -11.89 -16.24 -21.48
N ILE A 384 -12.74 -16.19 -22.51
CA ILE A 384 -13.68 -15.09 -22.79
C ILE A 384 -15.07 -15.50 -22.28
N SER A 385 -15.87 -14.54 -21.81
CA SER A 385 -17.23 -14.85 -21.37
C SER A 385 -18.19 -14.88 -22.56
N ASP A 386 -19.24 -15.70 -22.55
CA ASP A 386 -20.07 -15.89 -23.75
C ASP A 386 -20.72 -14.57 -24.21
N GLY A 387 -21.04 -13.63 -23.31
CA GLY A 387 -21.47 -12.27 -23.66
C GLY A 387 -20.37 -11.31 -24.15
N ASP A 388 -19.11 -11.56 -23.80
CA ASP A 388 -17.94 -10.82 -24.30
C ASP A 388 -17.39 -11.40 -25.61
N GLU A 389 -17.90 -12.55 -26.06
CA GLU A 389 -17.54 -13.14 -27.35
C GLU A 389 -17.94 -12.22 -28.50
N ASP A 390 -17.15 -12.26 -29.58
CA ASP A 390 -17.44 -11.57 -30.85
C ASP A 390 -17.64 -12.67 -31.91
N SER A 391 -18.85 -13.24 -31.92
CA SER A 391 -19.16 -14.48 -32.62
C SER A 391 -19.00 -14.37 -34.15
N ASP A 392 -19.09 -13.17 -34.73
CA ASP A 392 -18.90 -12.93 -36.16
C ASP A 392 -17.66 -12.08 -36.53
N SER A 393 -16.88 -11.68 -35.53
CA SER A 393 -15.60 -10.99 -35.64
C SER A 393 -15.69 -9.61 -36.26
N ASP A 394 -16.76 -8.87 -35.94
CA ASP A 394 -17.01 -7.52 -36.45
C ASP A 394 -16.55 -6.40 -35.51
N GLY A 395 -16.13 -6.76 -34.29
CA GLY A 395 -15.62 -5.84 -33.26
C GLY A 395 -16.63 -5.43 -32.20
N LEU A 396 -17.87 -5.93 -32.22
CA LEU A 396 -18.85 -5.84 -31.14
C LEU A 396 -18.96 -7.17 -30.42
N SER A 397 -19.22 -7.15 -29.12
CA SER A 397 -19.53 -8.39 -28.41
C SER A 397 -20.99 -8.79 -28.61
N ASP A 398 -21.29 -10.08 -28.51
CA ASP A 398 -22.64 -10.64 -28.65
C ASP A 398 -23.63 -9.93 -27.70
N ALA A 399 -23.20 -9.59 -26.49
CA ALA A 399 -23.99 -8.81 -25.55
C ALA A 399 -24.18 -7.33 -25.97
N GLU A 400 -23.17 -6.67 -26.56
CA GLU A 400 -23.32 -5.31 -27.06
C GLU A 400 -24.30 -5.24 -28.24
N GLU A 401 -24.22 -6.21 -29.14
CA GLU A 401 -25.11 -6.31 -30.29
C GLU A 401 -26.57 -6.46 -29.87
N LEU A 402 -26.87 -7.38 -28.95
CA LEU A 402 -28.25 -7.61 -28.48
C LEU A 402 -28.76 -6.48 -27.60
N ASN A 403 -27.98 -6.05 -26.61
CA ASN A 403 -28.47 -5.13 -25.57
C ASN A 403 -28.45 -3.65 -26.00
N LYS A 404 -27.60 -3.27 -26.97
CA LYS A 404 -27.37 -1.85 -27.30
C LYS A 404 -27.74 -1.50 -28.74
N TYR A 405 -27.37 -2.31 -29.71
CA TYR A 405 -27.51 -1.97 -31.13
C TYR A 405 -28.69 -2.67 -31.81
N GLY A 406 -29.14 -3.80 -31.27
CA GLY A 406 -30.19 -4.65 -31.86
C GLY A 406 -29.74 -5.34 -33.15
N THR A 407 -28.43 -5.51 -33.32
CA THR A 407 -27.79 -6.22 -34.43
C THR A 407 -27.76 -7.72 -34.13
N ALA A 408 -27.34 -8.53 -35.10
CA ALA A 408 -27.42 -9.97 -34.99
C ALA A 408 -26.04 -10.59 -34.74
N PRO A 409 -25.77 -11.20 -33.56
CA PRO A 409 -24.42 -11.64 -33.16
C PRO A 409 -23.68 -12.66 -34.02
N LYS A 410 -24.30 -13.12 -35.11
CA LYS A 410 -23.72 -14.13 -36.00
C LYS A 410 -23.67 -13.63 -37.43
N VAL A 411 -23.89 -12.34 -37.63
CA VAL A 411 -24.03 -11.68 -38.91
C VAL A 411 -23.34 -10.32 -38.83
N ALA A 412 -22.05 -10.31 -39.16
CA ALA A 412 -21.21 -9.12 -39.09
C ALA A 412 -21.72 -7.89 -39.83
N ASP A 413 -22.64 -8.05 -40.79
CA ASP A 413 -23.25 -6.96 -41.58
C ASP A 413 -24.77 -7.20 -41.58
N THR A 414 -25.45 -6.59 -40.61
CA THR A 414 -26.88 -6.82 -40.34
C THR A 414 -27.75 -6.25 -41.46
N ASP A 415 -27.42 -5.07 -41.97
CA ASP A 415 -28.25 -4.35 -42.95
C ASP A 415 -27.87 -4.57 -44.43
N LYS A 416 -26.66 -5.09 -44.69
CA LYS A 416 -26.11 -5.51 -46.00
C LYS A 416 -25.62 -4.40 -46.89
N ASP A 417 -25.02 -3.39 -46.29
CA ASP A 417 -24.45 -2.24 -46.98
C ASP A 417 -22.92 -2.35 -47.23
N TRP A 418 -22.33 -3.49 -46.86
CA TRP A 418 -20.89 -3.83 -46.97
C TRP A 418 -19.99 -3.28 -45.88
N LEU A 419 -20.53 -2.54 -44.91
CA LEU A 419 -19.86 -2.24 -43.66
C LEU A 419 -20.29 -3.26 -42.61
N SER A 420 -19.40 -3.55 -41.66
CA SER A 420 -19.78 -4.41 -40.54
C SER A 420 -20.40 -3.58 -39.42
N ASP A 421 -21.26 -4.17 -38.60
CA ASP A 421 -22.01 -3.42 -37.60
C ASP A 421 -21.05 -2.71 -36.63
N GLY A 422 -19.96 -3.39 -36.23
CA GLY A 422 -18.87 -2.79 -35.47
C GLY A 422 -18.16 -1.63 -36.18
N ILE A 423 -17.88 -1.72 -37.48
CA ILE A 423 -17.27 -0.61 -38.24
C ILE A 423 -18.18 0.61 -38.29
N GLU A 424 -19.46 0.39 -38.56
CA GLU A 424 -20.44 1.46 -38.65
C GLU A 424 -20.56 2.24 -37.35
N VAL A 425 -20.56 1.54 -36.23
CA VAL A 425 -20.70 2.17 -34.92
C VAL A 425 -19.39 2.77 -34.41
N ILE A 426 -18.26 2.07 -34.58
CA ILE A 426 -16.99 2.43 -33.96
C ILE A 426 -16.20 3.42 -34.81
N VAL A 427 -16.23 3.27 -36.14
CA VAL A 427 -15.35 4.01 -37.06
C VAL A 427 -16.09 5.13 -37.78
N ILE A 428 -17.21 4.81 -38.45
CA ILE A 428 -17.85 5.72 -39.41
C ILE A 428 -18.98 6.54 -38.75
N GLY A 429 -19.68 5.98 -37.77
CA GLY A 429 -20.80 6.61 -37.07
C GLY A 429 -22.14 6.51 -37.81
N THR A 430 -22.35 5.45 -38.60
CA THR A 430 -23.60 5.14 -39.32
C THR A 430 -24.49 4.20 -38.49
N ASN A 431 -25.68 3.87 -39.01
CA ASN A 431 -26.66 3.06 -38.31
C ASN A 431 -26.68 1.62 -38.87
N PRO A 432 -26.25 0.62 -38.08
CA PRO A 432 -26.07 -0.75 -38.58
C PRO A 432 -27.36 -1.54 -38.89
N LEU A 433 -28.51 -0.87 -38.78
CA LEU A 433 -29.81 -1.44 -39.13
C LEU A 433 -30.38 -0.82 -40.40
N ARG A 434 -29.63 0.04 -41.10
CA ARG A 434 -30.11 0.83 -42.24
C ARG A 434 -29.00 1.06 -43.29
N GLU A 435 -29.15 0.38 -44.43
CA GLU A 435 -28.27 0.49 -45.61
C GLU A 435 -27.97 1.93 -46.13
N ASP A 436 -28.73 2.95 -45.72
CA ASP A 436 -28.54 4.35 -46.08
C ASP A 436 -28.99 5.19 -44.87
N THR A 437 -28.02 5.63 -44.07
CA THR A 437 -28.28 6.32 -42.80
C THR A 437 -28.87 7.71 -43.03
N ASP A 438 -28.29 8.48 -43.95
CA ASP A 438 -28.59 9.91 -44.16
C ASP A 438 -29.71 10.18 -45.18
N GLY A 439 -30.08 9.17 -45.98
CA GLY A 439 -31.13 9.20 -46.99
C GLY A 439 -30.71 9.87 -48.31
N ASN A 440 -29.43 9.85 -48.68
CA ASN A 440 -28.91 10.55 -49.86
C ASN A 440 -28.92 9.70 -51.16
N ASP A 441 -29.46 8.47 -51.11
CA ASP A 441 -29.50 7.47 -52.19
C ASP A 441 -28.12 6.83 -52.54
N ILE A 442 -27.13 6.96 -51.66
CA ILE A 442 -25.86 6.20 -51.66
C ILE A 442 -25.87 5.35 -50.38
N ILE A 443 -25.46 4.09 -50.47
CA ILE A 443 -25.37 3.23 -49.28
C ILE A 443 -24.10 3.58 -48.49
N ASP A 444 -24.09 3.42 -47.17
CA ASP A 444 -23.03 3.97 -46.33
C ASP A 444 -21.64 3.37 -46.68
N GLY A 445 -21.57 2.09 -47.07
CA GLY A 445 -20.36 1.46 -47.60
C GLY A 445 -19.84 2.02 -48.95
N ASP A 446 -20.69 2.60 -49.80
CA ASP A 446 -20.30 3.22 -51.07
C ASP A 446 -19.93 4.71 -50.91
N GLU A 447 -20.04 5.28 -49.71
CA GLU A 447 -19.63 6.66 -49.44
C GLU A 447 -18.11 6.81 -49.38
N ASP A 448 -17.62 8.04 -49.55
CA ASP A 448 -16.20 8.44 -49.51
C ASP A 448 -16.08 9.49 -48.40
N THR A 449 -15.93 9.03 -47.16
CA THR A 449 -16.13 9.87 -45.96
C THR A 449 -15.03 10.92 -45.81
N ASP A 450 -13.78 10.59 -46.16
CA ASP A 450 -12.62 11.48 -46.06
C ASP A 450 -12.27 12.22 -47.37
N SER A 451 -12.96 11.89 -48.46
CA SER A 451 -12.84 12.53 -49.77
C SER A 451 -11.48 12.33 -50.46
N ASP A 452 -10.82 11.19 -50.22
CA ASP A 452 -9.55 10.84 -50.83
C ASP A 452 -9.71 10.16 -52.22
N GLY A 453 -10.93 9.75 -52.55
CA GLY A 453 -11.31 9.13 -53.82
C GLY A 453 -11.46 7.60 -53.80
N LEU A 454 -11.38 6.96 -52.64
CA LEU A 454 -11.80 5.58 -52.39
C LEU A 454 -13.15 5.57 -51.65
N SER A 455 -13.89 4.45 -51.70
CA SER A 455 -15.11 4.33 -50.90
C SER A 455 -14.82 3.58 -49.61
N ASN A 456 -15.60 3.85 -48.56
CA ASN A 456 -15.45 3.27 -47.24
C ASN A 456 -15.28 1.73 -47.30
N ALA A 457 -16.12 1.06 -48.09
CA ALA A 457 -16.05 -0.39 -48.27
C ALA A 457 -14.81 -0.85 -49.08
N ASP A 458 -14.34 -0.09 -50.09
CA ASP A 458 -13.12 -0.44 -50.83
C ASP A 458 -11.88 -0.25 -49.94
N GLU A 459 -11.84 0.80 -49.12
CA GLU A 459 -10.75 1.05 -48.17
C GLU A 459 -10.61 -0.09 -47.18
N LEU A 460 -11.72 -0.49 -46.54
CA LEU A 460 -11.70 -1.59 -45.56
C LEU A 460 -11.48 -2.97 -46.20
N SER A 461 -12.23 -3.29 -47.26
CA SER A 461 -12.26 -4.67 -47.78
C SER A 461 -11.14 -4.98 -48.77
N ARG A 462 -10.54 -3.97 -49.41
CA ARG A 462 -9.59 -4.16 -50.49
C ARG A 462 -8.21 -3.61 -50.19
N PHE A 463 -8.10 -2.46 -49.52
CA PHE A 463 -6.82 -1.79 -49.32
C PHE A 463 -6.33 -1.84 -47.87
N GLY A 464 -7.23 -2.04 -46.90
CA GLY A 464 -6.95 -2.02 -45.47
C GLY A 464 -6.71 -0.62 -44.91
N THR A 465 -7.09 0.43 -45.65
CA THR A 465 -6.89 1.84 -45.30
C THR A 465 -8.06 2.37 -44.46
N SER A 466 -7.87 3.55 -43.86
CA SER A 466 -8.84 4.12 -42.93
C SER A 466 -9.89 4.96 -43.67
N PRO A 467 -11.19 4.59 -43.61
CA PRO A 467 -12.25 5.31 -44.33
C PRO A 467 -12.52 6.74 -43.85
N VAL A 468 -11.84 7.18 -42.79
CA VAL A 468 -12.03 8.50 -42.18
C VAL A 468 -10.73 9.30 -42.13
N ILE A 469 -9.63 8.76 -42.66
CA ILE A 469 -8.31 9.40 -42.68
C ILE A 469 -7.73 9.27 -44.09
N SER A 470 -7.78 10.38 -44.82
CA SER A 470 -7.35 10.42 -46.23
C SER A 470 -5.90 10.00 -46.49
N ASP A 471 -5.03 9.94 -45.50
CA ASP A 471 -3.61 9.60 -45.58
C ASP A 471 -3.31 8.69 -44.38
N THR A 472 -3.44 7.38 -44.60
CA THR A 472 -3.46 6.37 -43.53
C THR A 472 -2.09 6.20 -42.88
N ASP A 473 -1.01 6.20 -43.67
CA ASP A 473 0.35 6.01 -43.17
C ASP A 473 1.09 7.32 -42.84
N GLY A 474 0.53 8.46 -43.23
CA GLY A 474 0.99 9.79 -42.85
C GLY A 474 2.24 10.26 -43.60
N ASP A 475 2.55 9.69 -44.76
CA ASP A 475 3.73 10.02 -45.56
C ASP A 475 3.56 11.33 -46.35
N GLY A 476 2.31 11.77 -46.52
CA GLY A 476 1.95 13.00 -47.23
C GLY A 476 1.30 12.80 -48.60
N PHE A 477 1.05 11.56 -49.03
CA PHE A 477 0.08 11.22 -50.07
C PHE A 477 -1.21 10.69 -49.48
N SER A 478 -2.32 10.87 -50.20
CA SER A 478 -3.58 10.26 -49.79
C SER A 478 -3.65 8.82 -50.27
N ASP A 479 -4.37 7.95 -49.57
CA ASP A 479 -4.45 6.53 -49.91
C ASP A 479 -4.95 6.35 -51.36
N GLY A 480 -5.96 7.14 -51.73
CA GLY A 480 -6.48 7.24 -53.09
C GLY A 480 -5.45 7.74 -54.12
N ASP A 481 -4.55 8.67 -53.78
CA ASP A 481 -3.50 9.16 -54.69
C ASP A 481 -2.42 8.08 -54.88
N GLU A 482 -2.06 7.36 -53.83
CA GLU A 482 -1.09 6.27 -53.89
C GLU A 482 -1.57 5.13 -54.78
N ILE A 483 -2.81 4.68 -54.58
CA ILE A 483 -3.39 3.60 -55.39
C ILE A 483 -3.62 4.05 -56.84
N ASN A 484 -4.14 5.27 -57.06
CA ASN A 484 -4.59 5.69 -58.40
C ASN A 484 -3.50 6.39 -59.23
N ILE A 485 -2.47 6.97 -58.61
CA ILE A 485 -1.46 7.81 -59.27
C ILE A 485 -0.04 7.26 -59.09
N HIS A 486 0.39 7.03 -57.85
CA HIS A 486 1.81 6.76 -57.53
C HIS A 486 2.18 5.28 -57.54
N THR A 487 1.18 4.40 -57.46
CA THR A 487 1.33 2.94 -57.38
C THR A 487 2.24 2.49 -56.24
N THR A 488 2.12 3.17 -55.09
CA THR A 488 2.76 2.86 -53.81
C THR A 488 1.76 2.16 -52.87
N ASN A 489 2.22 1.74 -51.69
CA ASN A 489 1.40 1.04 -50.72
C ASN A 489 0.90 2.01 -49.62
N PRO A 490 -0.40 2.35 -49.56
CA PRO A 490 -0.94 3.36 -48.65
C PRO A 490 -0.97 2.99 -47.16
N LEU A 491 -0.40 1.83 -46.82
CA LEU A 491 -0.22 1.39 -45.43
C LEU A 491 1.23 1.50 -44.97
N LEU A 492 2.14 1.91 -45.86
CA LEU A 492 3.56 1.96 -45.62
C LEU A 492 4.08 3.29 -46.11
N SER A 493 4.44 4.16 -45.14
CA SER A 493 4.98 5.48 -45.47
C SER A 493 6.25 5.44 -46.33
N ASP A 494 6.88 4.28 -46.42
CA ASP A 494 8.07 3.95 -47.19
C ASP A 494 7.83 2.55 -47.79
N THR A 495 7.46 2.52 -49.07
CA THR A 495 6.95 1.32 -49.76
C THR A 495 8.03 0.27 -49.98
N ASP A 496 9.28 0.67 -50.25
CA ASP A 496 10.39 -0.26 -50.49
C ASP A 496 11.30 -0.49 -49.29
N GLY A 497 11.12 0.29 -48.22
CA GLY A 497 11.73 0.10 -46.91
C GLY A 497 13.17 0.57 -46.84
N ASP A 498 13.59 1.51 -47.69
CA ASP A 498 14.96 2.03 -47.73
C ASP A 498 15.22 3.13 -46.69
N GLY A 499 14.16 3.71 -46.13
CA GLY A 499 14.18 4.74 -45.10
C GLY A 499 13.80 6.14 -45.60
N LEU A 500 13.50 6.34 -46.88
CA LEU A 500 12.85 7.53 -47.42
C LEU A 500 11.35 7.28 -47.58
N THR A 501 10.53 8.29 -47.27
CA THR A 501 9.09 8.13 -47.51
C THR A 501 8.76 8.27 -49.00
N ASP A 502 7.69 7.64 -49.47
CA ASP A 502 7.31 7.68 -50.89
C ASP A 502 7.10 9.12 -51.38
N ALA A 503 6.51 9.96 -50.54
CA ALA A 503 6.37 11.40 -50.76
C ALA A 503 7.72 12.13 -50.89
N GLU A 504 8.74 11.78 -50.10
CA GLU A 504 10.09 12.38 -50.16
C GLU A 504 10.79 11.99 -51.46
N GLU A 505 10.70 10.72 -51.86
CA GLU A 505 11.31 10.21 -53.08
C GLU A 505 10.70 10.87 -54.32
N ILE A 506 9.37 10.90 -54.41
CA ILE A 506 8.68 11.49 -55.55
C ILE A 506 8.87 13.01 -55.58
N ASN A 507 8.71 13.71 -54.44
CA ASN A 507 8.69 15.16 -54.42
C ASN A 507 10.08 15.81 -54.35
N ILE A 508 11.03 15.18 -53.67
CA ILE A 508 12.34 15.75 -53.36
C ILE A 508 13.45 15.06 -54.16
N GLN A 509 13.67 13.76 -53.96
CA GLN A 509 14.85 13.06 -54.48
C GLN A 509 14.76 12.70 -55.97
N LYS A 510 13.52 12.56 -56.49
CA LYS A 510 13.23 12.11 -57.85
C LYS A 510 13.69 10.68 -58.12
N THR A 511 13.62 9.85 -57.09
CA THR A 511 13.88 8.40 -57.08
C THR A 511 12.59 7.60 -57.28
N ASN A 512 12.70 6.28 -57.34
CA ASN A 512 11.56 5.39 -57.52
C ASN A 512 11.15 4.74 -56.19
N PRO A 513 9.97 5.05 -55.63
CA PRO A 513 9.53 4.60 -54.31
C PRO A 513 9.09 3.13 -54.24
N ASN A 514 9.66 2.31 -55.11
CA ASN A 514 9.42 0.87 -55.19
C ASN A 514 10.75 0.15 -55.43
N SER A 515 11.88 0.83 -55.22
CA SER A 515 13.23 0.40 -55.52
C SER A 515 14.20 1.08 -54.56
N ALA A 516 14.51 0.40 -53.46
CA ALA A 516 15.43 0.89 -52.43
C ALA A 516 16.79 1.38 -52.95
N ASP A 517 17.23 0.93 -54.13
CA ASP A 517 18.39 1.44 -54.86
C ASP A 517 17.94 1.77 -56.28
N THR A 518 17.71 3.05 -56.57
CA THR A 518 17.12 3.51 -57.83
C THR A 518 18.06 3.31 -59.02
N ASP A 519 19.38 3.46 -58.83
CA ASP A 519 20.35 3.46 -59.92
C ASP A 519 21.23 2.19 -60.00
N ASN A 520 21.05 1.28 -59.06
CA ASN A 520 21.62 -0.06 -58.95
C ASN A 520 23.15 -0.05 -58.83
N ASP A 521 23.66 0.83 -57.98
CA ASP A 521 25.08 0.94 -57.69
C ASP A 521 25.52 0.19 -56.42
N GLY A 522 24.56 -0.28 -55.61
CA GLY A 522 24.80 -1.08 -54.41
C GLY A 522 24.47 -0.36 -53.11
N ILE A 523 24.09 0.92 -53.13
CA ILE A 523 23.71 1.69 -51.96
C ILE A 523 22.23 2.08 -52.05
N SER A 524 21.55 2.15 -50.89
CA SER A 524 20.17 2.61 -50.86
C SER A 524 20.04 4.10 -51.13
N ASP A 525 18.92 4.54 -51.71
CA ASP A 525 18.70 5.95 -52.00
C ASP A 525 18.75 6.79 -50.71
N ALA A 526 18.24 6.24 -49.60
CA ALA A 526 18.34 6.81 -48.27
C ALA A 526 19.77 6.97 -47.76
N ASP A 527 20.62 5.95 -47.89
CA ASP A 527 22.01 5.97 -47.41
C ASP A 527 22.88 6.93 -48.23
N GLU A 528 22.65 6.98 -49.54
CA GLU A 528 23.29 7.97 -50.40
C GLU A 528 22.97 9.40 -49.96
N VAL A 529 21.72 9.68 -49.60
CA VAL A 529 21.31 11.02 -49.14
C VAL A 529 21.84 11.32 -47.73
N ARG A 530 21.75 10.36 -46.81
CA ARG A 530 21.94 10.59 -45.37
C ARG A 530 23.36 10.31 -44.88
N VAL A 531 24.05 9.32 -45.46
CA VAL A 531 25.38 8.87 -45.05
C VAL A 531 26.46 9.42 -45.97
N LEU A 532 26.34 9.19 -47.28
CA LEU A 532 27.41 9.52 -48.23
C LEU A 532 27.31 10.96 -48.75
N GLY A 533 26.11 11.46 -48.95
CA GLY A 533 25.85 12.74 -49.62
C GLY A 533 26.03 12.68 -51.14
N THR A 534 25.87 11.48 -51.72
CA THR A 534 25.88 11.20 -53.16
C THR A 534 24.49 11.43 -53.76
N LYS A 535 24.33 11.22 -55.06
CA LYS A 535 23.06 11.43 -55.76
C LYS A 535 22.39 10.09 -56.06
N PRO A 536 21.22 9.81 -55.47
CA PRO A 536 20.55 8.51 -55.60
C PRO A 536 19.86 8.21 -56.93
N SER A 537 20.27 8.93 -57.97
CA SER A 537 19.74 8.74 -59.31
C SER A 537 20.87 8.57 -60.33
N THR A 538 22.12 8.52 -59.85
CA THR A 538 23.32 8.38 -60.65
C THR A 538 24.37 7.52 -59.93
N ALA A 539 24.56 6.29 -60.43
CA ALA A 539 25.50 5.29 -59.93
C ALA A 539 27.00 5.66 -59.88
N ASP A 540 27.37 6.89 -60.21
CA ASP A 540 28.73 7.45 -60.18
C ASP A 540 28.52 8.97 -60.08
N SER A 541 28.46 9.47 -58.85
CA SER A 541 28.01 10.83 -58.55
C SER A 541 29.01 11.91 -58.94
N ASP A 542 30.31 11.57 -58.95
CA ASP A 542 31.42 12.50 -59.17
C ASP A 542 32.13 12.32 -60.54
N GLU A 543 31.74 11.30 -61.30
CA GLU A 543 32.18 10.95 -62.65
C GLU A 543 33.66 10.54 -62.74
N ASP A 544 34.23 9.96 -61.69
CA ASP A 544 35.63 9.52 -61.68
C ASP A 544 35.84 8.12 -62.29
N GLY A 545 34.76 7.34 -62.43
CA GLY A 545 34.72 6.02 -63.05
C GLY A 545 34.61 4.83 -62.08
N ILE A 546 34.53 5.08 -60.78
CA ILE A 546 34.10 4.14 -59.75
C ILE A 546 32.63 4.43 -59.42
N ARG A 547 31.87 3.42 -58.98
CA ARG A 547 30.47 3.60 -58.58
C ARG A 547 30.43 4.01 -57.13
N ASP A 548 29.44 4.79 -56.69
CA ASP A 548 29.43 5.27 -55.31
C ASP A 548 29.42 4.10 -54.30
N GLY A 549 28.75 2.98 -54.61
CA GLY A 549 28.83 1.73 -53.84
C GLY A 549 30.16 0.97 -53.85
N ASP A 550 30.98 1.11 -54.91
CA ASP A 550 32.29 0.46 -55.05
C ASP A 550 33.44 1.33 -54.51
N GLU A 551 33.14 2.54 -54.01
CA GLU A 551 34.12 3.42 -53.39
C GLU A 551 34.62 2.86 -52.06
N ASP A 552 35.82 3.28 -51.66
CA ASP A 552 36.40 3.05 -50.33
C ASP A 552 36.70 4.44 -49.75
N SER A 553 35.69 5.01 -49.10
CA SER A 553 35.67 6.42 -48.69
C SER A 553 36.66 6.74 -47.56
N ASP A 554 37.11 5.76 -46.77
CA ASP A 554 38.05 5.96 -45.66
C ASP A 554 39.39 5.22 -45.76
N TYR A 555 39.59 4.45 -46.83
CA TYR A 555 40.81 3.74 -47.20
C TYR A 555 41.18 2.58 -46.28
N ASP A 556 40.19 1.81 -45.83
CA ASP A 556 40.39 0.64 -44.98
C ASP A 556 40.32 -0.72 -45.71
N ASP A 557 40.18 -0.68 -47.05
CA ASP A 557 40.03 -1.81 -47.97
C ASP A 557 38.64 -2.50 -47.94
N LEU A 558 37.62 -1.93 -47.30
CA LEU A 558 36.21 -2.27 -47.51
C LEU A 558 35.54 -1.27 -48.46
N SER A 559 34.52 -1.73 -49.20
CA SER A 559 33.72 -0.84 -50.02
C SER A 559 32.58 -0.22 -49.21
N ASP A 560 32.19 1.01 -49.54
CA ASP A 560 31.09 1.74 -48.88
C ASP A 560 29.81 0.89 -48.85
N ALA A 561 29.54 0.11 -49.92
CA ALA A 561 28.41 -0.82 -49.96
C ALA A 561 28.59 -2.05 -49.07
N ASP A 562 29.78 -2.64 -48.97
CA ASP A 562 30.03 -3.79 -48.08
C ASP A 562 29.94 -3.37 -46.60
N GLU A 563 30.43 -2.19 -46.28
CA GLU A 563 30.33 -1.61 -44.93
C GLU A 563 28.88 -1.42 -44.51
N LEU A 564 28.05 -0.81 -45.36
CA LEU A 564 26.63 -0.59 -45.05
C LEU A 564 25.81 -1.88 -45.07
N ASN A 565 25.98 -2.71 -46.10
CA ASN A 565 25.09 -3.85 -46.36
C ASN A 565 25.51 -5.16 -45.67
N ILE A 566 26.80 -5.35 -45.37
CA ILE A 566 27.33 -6.61 -44.85
C ILE A 566 27.81 -6.45 -43.40
N HIS A 567 28.60 -5.42 -43.13
CA HIS A 567 29.32 -5.29 -41.86
C HIS A 567 28.62 -4.35 -40.86
N GLY A 568 27.76 -3.46 -41.33
CA GLY A 568 27.10 -2.44 -40.50
C GLY A 568 28.07 -1.38 -39.95
N THR A 569 29.26 -1.29 -40.54
CA THR A 569 30.28 -0.29 -40.24
C THR A 569 29.96 1.02 -40.98
N LYS A 570 30.80 2.03 -40.81
CA LYS A 570 30.51 3.37 -41.35
C LYS A 570 31.53 3.72 -42.41
N PRO A 571 31.10 3.98 -43.66
CA PRO A 571 32.02 4.25 -44.77
C PRO A 571 32.98 5.44 -44.69
N LYS A 572 32.93 6.20 -43.60
CA LYS A 572 33.79 7.37 -43.40
C LYS A 572 34.62 7.23 -42.12
N VAL A 573 34.67 6.04 -41.54
CA VAL A 573 35.26 5.71 -40.25
C VAL A 573 35.95 4.35 -40.34
N ALA A 574 37.23 4.38 -40.72
CA ALA A 574 38.05 3.18 -40.90
C ALA A 574 38.21 2.29 -39.65
N ASP A 575 37.79 2.73 -38.46
CA ASP A 575 37.91 2.00 -37.19
C ASP A 575 36.66 2.32 -36.36
N SER A 576 35.65 1.46 -36.52
CA SER A 576 34.31 1.64 -36.01
C SER A 576 34.23 1.51 -34.49
N ASP A 577 34.98 0.58 -33.90
CA ASP A 577 34.90 0.24 -32.47
C ASP A 577 36.04 0.82 -31.60
N LYS A 578 37.11 1.32 -32.24
CA LYS A 578 38.27 2.00 -31.65
C LYS A 578 39.13 1.11 -30.79
N ASP A 579 39.33 -0.12 -31.22
CA ASP A 579 40.27 -1.05 -30.63
C ASP A 579 41.70 -0.87 -31.16
N GLY A 580 41.86 -0.22 -32.31
CA GLY A 580 43.14 0.08 -32.96
C GLY A 580 43.36 -0.64 -34.30
N LEU A 581 42.52 -1.62 -34.63
CA LEU A 581 42.46 -2.23 -35.94
C LEU A 581 41.47 -1.46 -36.82
N SER A 582 41.57 -1.65 -38.14
CA SER A 582 40.59 -1.07 -39.06
C SER A 582 39.55 -2.10 -39.41
N ASP A 583 38.34 -1.66 -39.78
CA ASP A 583 37.22 -2.57 -40.02
C ASP A 583 37.58 -3.59 -41.12
N GLY A 584 38.26 -3.14 -42.19
CA GLY A 584 38.78 -4.02 -43.22
C GLY A 584 39.87 -5.02 -42.77
N VAL A 585 40.72 -4.68 -41.79
CA VAL A 585 41.72 -5.60 -41.23
C VAL A 585 41.03 -6.68 -40.41
N GLU A 586 40.10 -6.29 -39.56
CA GLU A 586 39.32 -7.20 -38.72
C GLU A 586 38.54 -8.20 -39.58
N VAL A 587 37.90 -7.75 -40.66
CA VAL A 587 37.14 -8.62 -41.56
C VAL A 587 38.05 -9.50 -42.42
N SER A 588 39.06 -8.91 -43.06
CA SER A 588 39.81 -9.57 -44.14
C SER A 588 41.02 -10.36 -43.65
N VAL A 589 41.60 -9.99 -42.50
CA VAL A 589 42.82 -10.60 -41.95
C VAL A 589 42.49 -11.46 -40.74
N LEU A 590 41.88 -10.88 -39.71
CA LEU A 590 41.69 -11.55 -38.41
C LEU A 590 40.39 -12.36 -38.33
N GLY A 591 39.35 -11.97 -39.06
CA GLY A 591 38.02 -12.54 -38.94
C GLY A 591 37.31 -12.18 -37.63
N THR A 592 37.70 -11.06 -37.02
CA THR A 592 37.06 -10.46 -35.84
C THR A 592 35.88 -9.57 -36.26
N ASN A 593 35.11 -9.09 -35.29
CA ASN A 593 33.92 -8.29 -35.53
C ASN A 593 34.24 -6.79 -35.41
N PRO A 594 34.18 -6.02 -36.51
CA PRO A 594 34.58 -4.61 -36.54
C PRO A 594 33.71 -3.64 -35.73
N LEU A 595 32.65 -4.16 -35.11
CA LEU A 595 31.77 -3.38 -34.22
C LEU A 595 32.00 -3.69 -32.74
N ALA A 596 32.92 -4.58 -32.40
CA ALA A 596 33.11 -5.10 -31.06
C ALA A 596 34.58 -5.12 -30.65
N LYS A 597 34.93 -4.15 -29.79
CA LYS A 597 36.30 -3.93 -29.29
C LYS A 597 37.01 -5.17 -28.70
N ASP A 598 36.23 -6.19 -28.36
CA ASP A 598 36.64 -7.46 -27.75
C ASP A 598 35.66 -8.49 -28.30
N SER A 599 36.04 -9.15 -29.39
CA SER A 599 35.15 -10.02 -30.18
C SER A 599 34.79 -11.31 -29.47
N ASP A 600 35.69 -11.86 -28.64
CA ASP A 600 35.50 -13.14 -27.95
C ASP A 600 35.13 -13.00 -26.46
N GLY A 601 35.24 -11.79 -25.91
CA GLY A 601 34.81 -11.41 -24.57
C GLY A 601 35.77 -11.83 -23.46
N ASP A 602 37.05 -12.05 -23.78
CA ASP A 602 38.05 -12.52 -22.81
C ASP A 602 38.61 -11.39 -21.92
N GLY A 603 38.41 -10.13 -22.33
CA GLY A 603 38.82 -8.92 -21.62
C GLY A 603 40.05 -8.21 -22.20
N THR A 604 40.67 -8.75 -23.24
CA THR A 604 41.64 -8.09 -24.11
C THR A 604 40.91 -7.53 -25.33
N THR A 605 41.48 -6.54 -26.01
CA THR A 605 40.85 -5.98 -27.21
C THR A 605 41.47 -6.59 -28.44
N ASP A 606 40.74 -6.74 -29.54
CA ASP A 606 41.24 -7.51 -30.70
C ASP A 606 42.58 -6.97 -31.22
N GLY A 607 42.82 -5.64 -31.21
CA GLY A 607 44.13 -5.07 -31.53
C GLY A 607 45.27 -5.33 -30.51
N ASP A 608 44.94 -5.57 -29.25
CA ASP A 608 45.89 -5.89 -28.17
C ASP A 608 46.05 -7.43 -27.99
N GLU A 609 45.29 -8.25 -28.71
CA GLU A 609 45.42 -9.72 -28.71
C GLU A 609 46.75 -10.17 -29.30
N ASP A 610 47.16 -11.38 -28.94
CA ASP A 610 48.34 -12.09 -29.46
C ASP A 610 47.85 -13.42 -30.07
N SER A 611 47.31 -13.31 -31.29
CA SER A 611 46.52 -14.36 -31.94
C SER A 611 47.30 -15.66 -32.18
N ASP A 612 48.62 -15.59 -32.36
CA ASP A 612 49.49 -16.74 -32.59
C ASP A 612 50.42 -17.10 -31.41
N SER A 613 50.34 -16.32 -30.33
CA SER A 613 51.04 -16.52 -29.05
C SER A 613 52.56 -16.43 -29.15
N ASP A 614 53.06 -15.52 -30.00
CA ASP A 614 54.48 -15.29 -30.19
C ASP A 614 55.07 -14.17 -29.30
N GLY A 615 54.19 -13.38 -28.66
CA GLY A 615 54.51 -12.29 -27.75
C GLY A 615 54.41 -10.87 -28.36
N LEU A 616 53.99 -10.72 -29.61
CA LEU A 616 53.56 -9.46 -30.22
C LEU A 616 52.04 -9.35 -30.20
N SER A 617 51.51 -8.13 -30.32
CA SER A 617 50.06 -7.95 -30.46
C SER A 617 49.67 -7.83 -31.92
N ASP A 618 48.47 -8.24 -32.29
CA ASP A 618 47.94 -8.23 -33.66
C ASP A 618 48.09 -6.84 -34.31
N PHE A 619 47.86 -5.76 -33.54
CA PHE A 619 48.13 -4.39 -33.98
C PHE A 619 49.60 -4.14 -34.32
N ALA A 620 50.52 -4.58 -33.45
CA ALA A 620 51.95 -4.37 -33.64
C ALA A 620 52.46 -5.17 -34.83
N GLU A 621 52.02 -6.40 -34.97
CA GLU A 621 52.36 -7.26 -36.10
C GLU A 621 51.90 -6.66 -37.41
N TYR A 622 50.63 -6.25 -37.52
CA TYR A 622 50.10 -5.73 -38.77
C TYR A 622 50.66 -4.33 -39.15
N TYR A 623 50.65 -3.38 -38.20
CA TYR A 623 50.97 -1.98 -38.49
C TYR A 623 52.42 -1.57 -38.24
N VAL A 624 53.16 -2.29 -37.38
CA VAL A 624 54.52 -1.91 -36.99
C VAL A 624 55.56 -2.82 -37.63
N HIS A 625 55.36 -4.14 -37.54
CA HIS A 625 56.33 -5.15 -37.98
C HIS A 625 56.03 -5.70 -39.38
N HIS A 626 54.78 -5.60 -39.83
CA HIS A 626 54.25 -6.15 -41.08
C HIS A 626 54.43 -7.67 -41.20
N THR A 627 54.37 -8.36 -40.05
CA THR A 627 54.29 -9.82 -39.92
C THR A 627 52.83 -10.28 -40.07
N ASP A 628 52.60 -11.58 -40.18
CA ASP A 628 51.25 -12.16 -40.25
C ASP A 628 50.76 -12.47 -38.82
N PRO A 629 49.75 -11.75 -38.27
CA PRO A 629 49.29 -11.93 -36.89
C PRO A 629 48.76 -13.32 -36.52
N LYS A 630 48.70 -14.24 -37.49
CA LYS A 630 48.23 -15.62 -37.31
C LYS A 630 49.35 -16.64 -37.46
N ALA A 631 50.59 -16.20 -37.65
CA ALA A 631 51.72 -17.05 -37.94
C ALA A 631 52.94 -16.64 -37.13
N ALA A 632 53.12 -17.33 -36.00
CA ALA A 632 54.18 -17.02 -35.03
C ALA A 632 55.60 -16.97 -35.61
N ASP A 633 55.86 -17.59 -36.76
CA ASP A 633 57.14 -17.57 -37.47
C ASP A 633 56.85 -17.21 -38.93
N THR A 634 56.90 -15.91 -39.25
CA THR A 634 56.46 -15.36 -40.53
C THR A 634 57.41 -15.76 -41.67
N ASP A 635 58.72 -15.80 -41.42
CA ASP A 635 59.72 -16.08 -42.45
C ASP A 635 60.19 -17.56 -42.51
N GLY A 636 59.88 -18.35 -41.49
CA GLY A 636 60.07 -19.79 -41.43
C GLY A 636 61.45 -20.25 -40.98
N ASP A 637 62.20 -19.43 -40.23
CA ASP A 637 63.57 -19.71 -39.84
C ASP A 637 63.74 -20.48 -38.51
N GLN A 638 62.61 -20.78 -37.84
CA GLN A 638 62.47 -21.45 -36.53
C GLN A 638 62.57 -20.54 -35.30
N LEU A 639 62.72 -19.24 -35.48
CA LEU A 639 62.47 -18.24 -34.46
C LEU A 639 61.05 -17.69 -34.65
N ASN A 640 60.41 -17.32 -33.55
CA ASN A 640 59.12 -16.67 -33.64
C ASN A 640 59.32 -15.14 -33.73
N ASP A 641 58.40 -14.42 -34.37
CA ASP A 641 58.59 -13.00 -34.69
C ASP A 641 58.81 -12.17 -33.41
N GLY A 642 58.11 -12.52 -32.33
CA GLY A 642 58.31 -11.96 -31.00
C GLY A 642 59.73 -12.13 -30.44
N ASN A 643 60.34 -13.31 -30.51
CA ASN A 643 61.73 -13.51 -30.06
C ASN A 643 62.73 -12.76 -30.92
N GLU A 644 62.49 -12.70 -32.23
CA GLU A 644 63.33 -11.94 -33.15
C GLU A 644 63.32 -10.45 -32.83
N VAL A 645 62.15 -9.87 -32.58
CA VAL A 645 62.00 -8.46 -32.24
C VAL A 645 62.50 -8.15 -30.83
N GLN A 646 62.11 -8.95 -29.84
CA GLN A 646 62.29 -8.62 -28.43
C GLN A 646 63.62 -9.11 -27.85
N LEU A 647 64.11 -10.27 -28.28
CA LEU A 647 65.29 -10.92 -27.71
C LEU A 647 66.50 -10.78 -28.60
N LEU A 648 66.43 -11.20 -29.87
CA LEU A 648 67.59 -11.35 -30.75
C LEU A 648 67.92 -10.08 -31.55
N ALA A 649 66.92 -9.25 -31.86
CA ALA A 649 66.95 -8.08 -32.73
C ALA A 649 67.27 -8.41 -34.21
N THR A 650 66.70 -9.51 -34.69
CA THR A 650 66.66 -9.94 -36.10
C THR A 650 65.39 -9.41 -36.79
N ASP A 651 65.30 -9.56 -38.11
CA ASP A 651 64.20 -9.04 -38.93
C ASP A 651 63.22 -10.18 -39.28
N PRO A 652 62.01 -10.23 -38.69
CA PRO A 652 61.09 -11.37 -38.78
C PRO A 652 60.46 -11.61 -40.16
N LEU A 653 60.92 -10.87 -41.17
CA LEU A 653 60.53 -11.03 -42.56
C LEU A 653 61.66 -11.63 -43.41
N LYS A 654 62.78 -12.04 -42.81
CA LYS A 654 63.97 -12.54 -43.49
C LYS A 654 64.70 -13.63 -42.70
N GLU A 655 64.64 -14.85 -43.24
CA GLU A 655 65.38 -16.03 -42.73
C GLU A 655 66.90 -15.82 -42.44
N ASP A 656 67.55 -14.79 -42.99
CA ASP A 656 68.98 -14.48 -42.76
C ASP A 656 69.15 -12.96 -42.75
N THR A 657 69.04 -12.35 -41.57
CA THR A 657 69.03 -10.89 -41.39
C THR A 657 70.35 -10.24 -41.85
N ASP A 658 71.49 -10.87 -41.56
CA ASP A 658 72.81 -10.29 -41.81
C ASP A 658 73.44 -10.70 -43.16
N GLY A 659 72.86 -11.70 -43.82
CA GLY A 659 73.25 -12.23 -45.13
C GLY A 659 74.53 -13.07 -45.09
N ASN A 660 74.91 -13.64 -43.94
CA ASN A 660 76.15 -14.39 -43.78
C ASN A 660 76.07 -15.84 -44.29
N GLY A 661 74.85 -16.35 -44.53
CA GLY A 661 74.56 -17.67 -45.08
C GLY A 661 74.23 -18.75 -44.06
N THR A 662 74.11 -18.40 -42.79
CA THR A 662 73.39 -19.13 -41.74
C THR A 662 72.04 -18.44 -41.55
N ILE A 663 70.97 -19.19 -41.29
CA ILE A 663 69.68 -18.57 -40.97
C ILE A 663 69.68 -18.12 -39.51
N ASP A 664 68.89 -17.10 -39.13
CA ASP A 664 69.01 -16.49 -37.80
C ASP A 664 68.74 -17.53 -36.69
N GLY A 665 67.77 -18.45 -36.86
CA GLY A 665 67.56 -19.56 -35.92
C GLY A 665 68.69 -20.60 -35.78
N ASP A 666 69.55 -20.74 -36.79
CA ASP A 666 70.72 -21.64 -36.77
C ASP A 666 72.01 -20.94 -36.24
N GLU A 667 71.94 -19.64 -35.93
CA GLU A 667 73.06 -18.91 -35.31
C GLU A 667 73.33 -19.41 -33.88
N ASP A 668 74.57 -19.24 -33.41
CA ASP A 668 75.03 -19.61 -32.06
C ASP A 668 75.59 -18.34 -31.42
N SER A 669 74.68 -17.51 -30.89
CA SER A 669 74.93 -16.13 -30.49
C SER A 669 75.95 -15.99 -29.36
N ASP A 670 76.02 -16.97 -28.45
CA ASP A 670 76.93 -16.96 -27.31
C ASP A 670 78.11 -17.94 -27.39
N SER A 671 78.13 -18.76 -28.46
CA SER A 671 79.21 -19.70 -28.80
C SER A 671 79.39 -20.84 -27.80
N ASP A 672 78.30 -21.33 -27.20
CA ASP A 672 78.29 -22.48 -26.30
C ASP A 672 78.10 -23.83 -27.03
N GLY A 673 77.68 -23.79 -28.30
CA GLY A 673 77.48 -24.94 -29.16
C GLY A 673 76.03 -25.40 -29.35
N LEU A 674 75.05 -24.64 -28.84
CA LEU A 674 73.64 -24.73 -29.21
C LEU A 674 73.29 -23.62 -30.22
N SER A 675 72.23 -23.79 -31.01
CA SER A 675 71.73 -22.70 -31.83
C SER A 675 70.67 -21.91 -31.09
N ASP A 676 70.49 -20.63 -31.44
CA ASP A 676 69.53 -19.72 -30.82
C ASP A 676 68.11 -20.33 -30.83
N ALA A 677 67.70 -20.98 -31.92
CA ALA A 677 66.43 -21.70 -32.00
C ALA A 677 66.40 -22.97 -31.12
N ASP A 678 67.49 -23.72 -30.98
CA ASP A 678 67.56 -24.88 -30.09
C ASP A 678 67.46 -24.46 -28.62
N GLU A 679 68.11 -23.36 -28.25
CA GLU A 679 68.06 -22.79 -26.92
C GLU A 679 66.66 -22.32 -26.53
N LEU A 680 65.98 -21.59 -27.42
CA LEU A 680 64.63 -21.09 -27.16
C LEU A 680 63.56 -22.19 -27.24
N ASN A 681 63.63 -23.07 -28.24
CA ASN A 681 62.57 -24.05 -28.49
C ASN A 681 62.74 -25.34 -27.69
N ASN A 682 63.97 -25.77 -27.39
CA ASN A 682 64.25 -27.08 -26.81
C ASN A 682 64.83 -27.03 -25.39
N GLN A 683 65.73 -26.08 -25.08
CA GLN A 683 66.42 -26.04 -23.78
C GLN A 683 65.83 -25.01 -22.80
N ASN A 684 65.14 -23.99 -23.28
CA ASN A 684 64.70 -22.80 -22.54
C ASN A 684 65.87 -22.03 -21.87
N THR A 685 67.03 -22.03 -22.53
CA THR A 685 68.21 -21.28 -22.12
C THR A 685 68.22 -19.89 -22.76
N ASP A 686 69.12 -19.01 -22.32
CA ASP A 686 69.23 -17.64 -22.85
C ASP A 686 70.27 -17.61 -23.98
N PRO A 687 69.89 -17.43 -25.26
CA PRO A 687 70.82 -17.52 -26.40
C PRO A 687 71.95 -16.50 -26.41
N LYS A 688 71.92 -15.54 -25.50
CA LYS A 688 72.96 -14.52 -25.35
C LYS A 688 73.89 -14.83 -24.17
N ARG A 689 73.74 -15.98 -23.52
CA ARG A 689 74.44 -16.33 -22.29
C ARG A 689 74.72 -17.83 -22.18
N ALA A 690 75.96 -18.14 -22.55
CA ALA A 690 76.49 -19.50 -22.59
C ALA A 690 76.35 -20.35 -21.32
N ASP A 691 76.16 -19.76 -20.13
CA ASP A 691 76.03 -20.50 -18.87
C ASP A 691 74.82 -19.92 -18.12
N THR A 692 73.69 -20.61 -18.24
CA THR A 692 72.39 -20.10 -17.84
C THR A 692 72.19 -20.13 -16.33
N ASP A 693 72.62 -21.17 -15.65
CA ASP A 693 72.44 -21.34 -14.21
C ASP A 693 73.65 -20.92 -13.35
N ARG A 694 74.78 -20.64 -14.00
CA ARG A 694 76.03 -20.12 -13.42
C ARG A 694 76.72 -21.08 -12.49
N ASP A 695 76.72 -22.34 -12.86
CA ASP A 695 77.35 -23.40 -12.11
C ASP A 695 78.81 -23.67 -12.53
N GLY A 696 79.19 -23.17 -13.71
CA GLY A 696 80.52 -23.26 -14.29
C GLY A 696 80.64 -24.19 -15.50
N LEU A 697 79.56 -24.87 -15.91
CA LEU A 697 79.40 -25.52 -17.21
C LEU A 697 78.58 -24.59 -18.13
N ASN A 698 78.83 -24.66 -19.44
CA ASN A 698 77.99 -23.94 -20.41
C ASN A 698 76.80 -24.81 -20.84
N ASP A 699 75.71 -24.20 -21.31
CA ASP A 699 74.45 -24.92 -21.57
C ASP A 699 74.64 -26.01 -22.64
N GLY A 700 75.47 -25.73 -23.64
CA GLY A 700 75.95 -26.71 -24.61
C GLY A 700 76.75 -27.89 -24.03
N GLU A 701 77.61 -27.68 -23.03
CA GLU A 701 78.38 -28.71 -22.32
C GLU A 701 77.47 -29.58 -21.45
N GLU A 702 76.51 -28.96 -20.78
CA GLU A 702 75.52 -29.63 -19.95
C GLU A 702 74.61 -30.52 -20.79
N THR A 703 74.10 -30.01 -21.90
CA THR A 703 73.18 -30.74 -22.78
C THR A 703 73.88 -31.82 -23.62
N ASN A 704 75.07 -31.54 -24.16
CA ASN A 704 75.73 -32.42 -25.11
C ASN A 704 76.76 -33.37 -24.49
N ILE A 705 77.35 -33.04 -23.34
CA ILE A 705 78.49 -33.77 -22.75
C ILE A 705 78.12 -34.38 -21.40
N HIS A 706 77.67 -33.57 -20.44
CA HIS A 706 77.49 -33.97 -19.05
C HIS A 706 76.07 -34.51 -18.76
N ILE A 707 75.10 -34.18 -19.61
CA ILE A 707 73.68 -34.55 -19.50
C ILE A 707 73.07 -34.05 -18.17
N THR A 708 73.56 -32.91 -17.69
CA THR A 708 73.02 -32.15 -16.56
C THR A 708 71.92 -31.20 -17.06
N ASN A 709 71.22 -30.53 -16.13
CA ASN A 709 70.15 -29.60 -16.49
C ASN A 709 70.69 -28.17 -16.54
N PRO A 710 70.75 -27.51 -17.72
CA PRO A 710 71.35 -26.18 -17.88
C PRO A 710 70.60 -25.03 -17.17
N LEU A 711 69.46 -25.34 -16.55
CA LEU A 711 68.68 -24.40 -15.75
C LEU A 711 68.89 -24.61 -14.24
N LYS A 712 69.73 -25.56 -13.83
CA LYS A 712 69.83 -25.99 -12.43
C LYS A 712 71.28 -26.33 -12.05
N ALA A 713 71.87 -25.39 -11.33
CA ALA A 713 73.28 -25.43 -10.91
C ALA A 713 73.70 -26.57 -9.96
N ASP A 714 72.84 -27.53 -9.65
CA ASP A 714 73.05 -28.71 -8.79
C ASP A 714 71.99 -29.75 -9.21
N THR A 715 72.32 -30.56 -10.21
CA THR A 715 71.40 -31.45 -10.88
C THR A 715 70.90 -32.55 -9.94
N ASP A 716 71.78 -33.16 -9.15
CA ASP A 716 71.45 -34.32 -8.31
C ASP A 716 71.07 -33.99 -6.84
N GLU A 717 71.19 -32.73 -6.44
CA GLU A 717 70.81 -32.18 -5.13
C GLU A 717 71.63 -32.71 -3.95
N ASP A 718 72.90 -32.99 -4.16
CA ASP A 718 73.82 -33.42 -3.12
C ASP A 718 74.47 -32.24 -2.35
N GLY A 719 74.34 -31.02 -2.87
CA GLY A 719 74.84 -29.77 -2.30
C GLY A 719 76.11 -29.21 -2.97
N LEU A 720 76.64 -29.89 -3.98
CA LEU A 720 77.68 -29.42 -4.88
C LEU A 720 77.06 -28.89 -6.17
N ARG A 721 77.83 -28.10 -6.93
CA ARG A 721 77.38 -27.63 -8.25
C ARG A 721 77.97 -28.53 -9.32
N ASP A 722 77.25 -28.79 -10.40
CA ASP A 722 77.69 -29.75 -11.41
C ASP A 722 79.05 -29.36 -11.99
N GLY A 723 79.24 -28.06 -12.27
CA GLY A 723 80.53 -27.51 -12.67
C GLY A 723 81.67 -27.75 -11.67
N VAL A 724 81.40 -27.72 -10.36
CA VAL A 724 82.41 -28.00 -9.32
C VAL A 724 82.73 -29.49 -9.23
N GLU A 725 81.71 -30.33 -9.30
CA GLU A 725 81.86 -31.79 -9.30
C GLU A 725 82.71 -32.27 -10.47
N VAL A 726 82.43 -31.76 -11.68
CA VAL A 726 83.17 -32.12 -12.88
C VAL A 726 84.60 -31.57 -12.85
N THR A 727 84.79 -30.31 -12.45
CA THR A 727 86.07 -29.62 -12.66
C THR A 727 87.03 -29.65 -11.46
N VAL A 728 86.52 -29.80 -10.24
CA VAL A 728 87.31 -29.72 -9.00
C VAL A 728 87.39 -31.07 -8.29
N LEU A 729 86.25 -31.73 -8.03
CA LEU A 729 86.18 -32.91 -7.17
C LEU A 729 86.28 -34.23 -7.95
N GLY A 730 85.84 -34.24 -9.20
CA GLY A 730 85.82 -35.42 -10.07
C GLY A 730 84.71 -36.42 -9.71
N THR A 731 83.64 -35.97 -9.08
CA THR A 731 82.39 -36.71 -8.79
C THR A 731 81.44 -36.64 -9.99
N ASP A 732 80.40 -37.49 -10.01
CA ASP A 732 79.42 -37.58 -11.08
C ASP A 732 78.18 -36.74 -10.72
N PRO A 733 77.92 -35.60 -11.40
CA PRO A 733 76.87 -34.64 -11.02
C PRO A 733 75.43 -35.13 -11.21
N LEU A 734 75.27 -36.41 -11.58
CA LEU A 734 73.99 -37.08 -11.71
C LEU A 734 73.72 -38.07 -10.56
N ILE A 735 74.67 -38.23 -9.63
CA ILE A 735 74.66 -39.28 -8.60
C ILE A 735 75.18 -38.74 -7.26
N GLN A 736 74.26 -38.52 -6.31
CA GLN A 736 74.57 -37.99 -4.98
C GLN A 736 75.69 -38.70 -4.18
N ASP A 737 76.02 -39.96 -4.49
CA ASP A 737 77.09 -40.75 -3.83
C ASP A 737 77.85 -41.50 -4.93
N SER A 738 78.83 -40.82 -5.53
CA SER A 738 79.54 -41.26 -6.72
C SER A 738 80.33 -42.55 -6.50
N ASP A 739 80.92 -42.73 -5.32
CA ASP A 739 81.79 -43.87 -5.02
C ASP A 739 81.09 -45.02 -4.26
N GLY A 740 79.89 -44.76 -3.75
CA GLY A 740 78.98 -45.73 -3.14
C GLY A 740 79.39 -46.13 -1.72
N ASP A 741 80.16 -45.32 -1.01
CA ASP A 741 80.62 -45.62 0.34
C ASP A 741 79.58 -45.34 1.45
N GLY A 742 78.52 -44.60 1.09
CA GLY A 742 77.37 -44.26 1.93
C GLY A 742 77.39 -42.85 2.53
N ILE A 743 78.36 -42.02 2.17
CA ILE A 743 78.35 -40.56 2.37
C ILE A 743 78.04 -39.93 1.00
N ILE A 744 77.21 -38.88 0.97
CA ILE A 744 76.94 -38.17 -0.30
C ILE A 744 78.11 -37.23 -0.60
N ASP A 745 78.42 -36.99 -1.87
CA ASP A 745 79.67 -36.31 -2.26
C ASP A 745 79.80 -34.92 -1.61
N GLY A 746 78.73 -34.12 -1.53
CA GLY A 746 78.73 -32.84 -0.81
C GLY A 746 78.96 -32.90 0.71
N ASN A 747 78.79 -34.08 1.33
CA ASN A 747 79.08 -34.31 2.75
C ASN A 747 80.44 -34.97 3.01
N GLU A 748 81.22 -35.27 1.97
CA GLU A 748 82.61 -35.70 2.11
C GLU A 748 83.46 -34.59 2.74
N ASP A 749 84.58 -34.99 3.34
CA ASP A 749 85.61 -34.11 3.94
C ASP A 749 86.92 -34.41 3.21
N SER A 750 87.04 -33.86 2.00
CA SER A 750 88.06 -34.24 1.01
C SER A 750 89.49 -33.96 1.49
N ASP A 751 89.72 -32.96 2.33
CA ASP A 751 91.04 -32.60 2.85
C ASP A 751 91.28 -32.95 4.34
N MET A 752 90.26 -33.51 5.00
CA MET A 752 90.29 -34.01 6.38
C MET A 752 90.56 -32.92 7.42
N ASP A 753 89.96 -31.75 7.24
CA ASP A 753 90.03 -30.63 8.16
C ASP A 753 88.82 -30.54 9.12
N GLY A 754 87.76 -31.32 8.83
CA GLY A 754 86.54 -31.42 9.63
C GLY A 754 85.37 -30.55 9.15
N LEU A 755 85.47 -29.89 8.00
CA LEU A 755 84.35 -29.32 7.24
C LEU A 755 83.94 -30.30 6.13
N SER A 756 82.72 -30.16 5.62
CA SER A 756 82.31 -30.91 4.43
C SER A 756 82.52 -30.09 3.17
N ASP A 757 82.75 -30.75 2.04
CA ASP A 757 83.03 -30.10 0.76
C ASP A 757 81.95 -29.07 0.40
N ALA A 758 80.66 -29.41 0.57
CA ALA A 758 79.56 -28.46 0.37
C ALA A 758 79.53 -27.32 1.40
N TYR A 759 79.97 -27.56 2.65
CA TYR A 759 80.05 -26.50 3.65
C TYR A 759 81.14 -25.49 3.29
N GLU A 760 82.29 -25.96 2.80
CA GLU A 760 83.40 -25.12 2.40
C GLU A 760 83.02 -24.21 1.22
N LEU A 761 82.42 -24.79 0.18
CA LEU A 761 81.99 -24.01 -0.98
C LEU A 761 80.86 -23.03 -0.65
N ASN A 762 79.87 -23.46 0.14
CA ASN A 762 78.65 -22.66 0.36
C ASN A 762 78.71 -21.73 1.57
N LYS A 763 79.64 -21.90 2.52
CA LYS A 763 79.68 -21.13 3.78
C LYS A 763 80.98 -20.39 4.03
N THR A 764 82.13 -20.99 3.75
CA THR A 764 83.43 -20.36 4.03
C THR A 764 84.03 -19.74 2.75
N GLY A 765 83.69 -20.28 1.58
CA GLY A 765 84.33 -19.93 0.31
C GLY A 765 85.77 -20.47 0.19
N THR A 766 86.11 -21.46 1.02
CA THR A 766 87.38 -22.18 0.98
C THR A 766 87.33 -23.31 -0.03
N ALA A 767 88.49 -23.81 -0.44
CA ALA A 767 88.56 -24.86 -1.44
C ALA A 767 88.52 -26.23 -0.73
N PRO A 768 87.56 -27.13 -1.06
CA PRO A 768 87.41 -28.44 -0.38
C PRO A 768 88.59 -29.40 -0.41
N THR A 769 89.65 -29.02 -1.11
CA THR A 769 90.86 -29.84 -1.29
C THR A 769 92.07 -29.20 -0.58
N VAL A 770 91.87 -28.14 0.19
CA VAL A 770 92.91 -27.29 0.79
C VAL A 770 92.64 -27.06 2.26
N ARG A 771 93.24 -27.93 3.08
CA ARG A 771 93.07 -28.00 4.54
C ARG A 771 93.36 -26.72 5.35
N ASP A 772 94.13 -25.79 4.81
CA ASP A 772 94.58 -24.55 5.46
C ASP A 772 94.66 -23.49 4.36
N SER A 773 93.55 -22.78 4.18
CA SER A 773 93.28 -21.93 3.02
C SER A 773 94.12 -20.66 3.02
N ASP A 774 94.37 -20.06 4.18
CA ASP A 774 95.14 -18.83 4.30
C ASP A 774 96.62 -19.05 4.69
N GLY A 775 96.96 -20.26 5.15
CA GLY A 775 98.32 -20.70 5.42
C GLY A 775 98.88 -20.19 6.75
N ASP A 776 98.03 -19.79 7.70
CA ASP A 776 98.45 -19.24 8.98
C ASP A 776 98.82 -20.31 10.02
N GLY A 777 98.49 -21.57 9.73
CA GLY A 777 98.80 -22.75 10.52
C GLY A 777 97.64 -23.35 11.31
N LEU A 778 96.45 -22.74 11.28
CA LEU A 778 95.19 -23.37 11.68
C LEU A 778 94.52 -23.99 10.44
N SER A 779 93.79 -25.10 10.62
CA SER A 779 92.97 -25.60 9.51
C SER A 779 91.63 -24.88 9.45
N ASP A 780 91.01 -24.81 8.26
CA ASP A 780 89.75 -24.06 8.08
C ASP A 780 88.66 -24.57 9.06
N GLY A 781 88.60 -25.89 9.27
CA GLY A 781 87.75 -26.52 10.27
C GLY A 781 88.09 -26.17 11.73
N GLU A 782 89.36 -25.94 12.09
CA GLU A 782 89.77 -25.50 13.44
C GLU A 782 89.36 -24.04 13.67
N GLU A 783 89.53 -23.19 12.67
CA GLU A 783 89.12 -21.80 12.70
C GLU A 783 87.61 -21.66 12.84
N ILE A 784 86.83 -22.40 12.05
CA ILE A 784 85.36 -22.36 12.15
C ILE A 784 84.87 -22.99 13.44
N HIS A 785 85.35 -24.16 13.84
CA HIS A 785 84.77 -24.90 14.97
C HIS A 785 85.29 -24.44 16.33
N ILE A 786 86.56 -24.05 16.43
CA ILE A 786 87.25 -23.80 17.70
C ILE A 786 87.48 -22.30 17.91
N HIS A 787 88.15 -21.63 16.97
CA HIS A 787 88.68 -20.27 17.17
C HIS A 787 87.73 -19.15 16.76
N LYS A 788 86.74 -19.46 15.91
CA LYS A 788 85.76 -18.54 15.33
C LYS A 788 86.37 -17.42 14.48
N THR A 789 87.54 -17.69 13.91
CA THR A 789 88.25 -16.85 12.94
C THR A 789 87.78 -17.15 11.52
N ASN A 790 88.22 -16.35 10.54
CA ASN A 790 87.85 -16.56 9.14
C ASN A 790 88.96 -17.31 8.39
N PRO A 791 88.68 -18.54 7.90
CA PRO A 791 89.69 -19.37 7.22
C PRO A 791 90.36 -18.82 5.97
N SER A 792 89.86 -17.71 5.47
CA SER A 792 90.40 -17.04 4.29
C SER A 792 91.24 -15.81 4.63
N ILE A 793 91.45 -15.52 5.92
CA ILE A 793 92.07 -14.29 6.42
C ILE A 793 93.09 -14.61 7.53
N VAL A 794 94.37 -14.55 7.14
CA VAL A 794 95.54 -14.82 8.01
C VAL A 794 95.54 -14.07 9.36
N ASP A 795 94.88 -12.91 9.44
CA ASP A 795 94.90 -12.01 10.60
C ASP A 795 93.51 -11.36 10.72
N SER A 796 92.67 -11.93 11.58
CA SER A 796 91.24 -11.63 11.71
C SER A 796 90.98 -10.26 12.35
N ASP A 797 91.76 -9.88 13.36
CA ASP A 797 91.58 -8.61 14.09
C ASP A 797 92.51 -7.47 13.63
N LYS A 798 93.52 -7.79 12.81
CA LYS A 798 94.43 -6.87 12.12
C LYS A 798 95.41 -6.16 13.05
N ASP A 799 95.77 -6.81 14.14
CA ASP A 799 96.71 -6.27 15.12
C ASP A 799 98.19 -6.49 14.72
N GLY A 800 98.42 -7.33 13.71
CA GLY A 800 99.73 -7.65 13.13
C GLY A 800 100.28 -9.02 13.52
N LEU A 801 99.56 -9.83 14.28
CA LEU A 801 99.81 -11.26 14.48
C LEU A 801 98.83 -12.07 13.62
N SER A 802 99.21 -13.29 13.22
CA SER A 802 98.25 -14.17 12.53
C SER A 802 97.43 -14.95 13.54
N ASP A 803 96.22 -15.36 13.19
CA ASP A 803 95.31 -16.04 14.11
C ASP A 803 95.97 -17.32 14.67
N GLY A 804 96.67 -18.07 13.80
CA GLY A 804 97.48 -19.22 14.17
C GLY A 804 98.65 -18.90 15.10
N ILE A 805 99.30 -17.73 14.98
CA ILE A 805 100.37 -17.31 15.90
C ILE A 805 99.81 -16.97 17.28
N GLU A 806 98.70 -16.25 17.32
CA GLU A 806 98.04 -15.86 18.55
C GLU A 806 97.58 -17.06 19.36
N VAL A 807 96.95 -18.03 18.70
CA VAL A 807 96.46 -19.27 19.30
C VAL A 807 97.61 -20.19 19.71
N LEU A 808 98.59 -20.43 18.83
CA LEU A 808 99.60 -21.48 19.03
C LEU A 808 100.83 -21.00 19.80
N VAL A 809 101.11 -19.68 19.82
CA VAL A 809 102.34 -19.11 20.37
C VAL A 809 102.08 -18.11 21.49
N MET A 810 101.21 -17.11 21.29
CA MET A 810 101.03 -16.00 22.24
C MET A 810 99.97 -16.28 23.32
N GLU A 811 99.06 -17.23 23.07
CA GLU A 811 97.88 -17.50 23.91
C GLU A 811 96.95 -16.26 24.06
N THR A 812 96.94 -15.38 23.05
CA THR A 812 96.04 -14.21 22.91
C THR A 812 94.79 -14.58 22.13
N ASN A 813 93.80 -13.68 22.09
CA ASN A 813 92.53 -13.95 21.43
C ASN A 813 92.51 -13.34 20.01
N PRO A 814 92.49 -14.17 18.93
CA PRO A 814 92.63 -13.72 17.54
C PRO A 814 91.43 -12.95 16.96
N LEU A 815 90.50 -12.53 17.82
CA LEU A 815 89.34 -11.73 17.45
C LEU A 815 89.35 -10.37 18.16
N GLN A 816 90.39 -10.06 18.93
CA GLN A 816 90.49 -8.87 19.76
C GLN A 816 91.89 -8.28 19.64
N ASP A 817 91.96 -7.12 19.00
CA ASP A 817 93.21 -6.40 18.77
C ASP A 817 93.96 -6.01 20.04
N ASP A 818 93.32 -6.00 21.22
CA ASP A 818 93.90 -5.77 22.55
C ASP A 818 93.21 -6.72 23.56
N THR A 819 93.82 -7.89 23.79
CA THR A 819 93.21 -8.97 24.59
C THR A 819 93.07 -8.59 26.07
N ASP A 820 94.00 -7.81 26.62
CA ASP A 820 94.03 -7.48 28.05
C ASP A 820 93.38 -6.12 28.39
N GLY A 821 93.13 -5.31 27.36
CA GLY A 821 92.42 -4.03 27.41
C GLY A 821 93.25 -2.87 27.96
N ASP A 822 94.58 -2.96 27.93
CA ASP A 822 95.47 -1.92 28.47
C ASP A 822 95.68 -0.71 27.53
N GLY A 823 95.19 -0.82 26.29
CA GLY A 823 95.24 0.21 25.26
C GLY A 823 96.41 0.08 24.28
N THR A 824 97.14 -1.02 24.33
CA THR A 824 98.17 -1.43 23.36
C THR A 824 97.66 -2.67 22.63
N THR A 825 97.86 -2.77 21.31
CA THR A 825 97.42 -3.98 20.60
C THR A 825 98.37 -5.13 20.86
N ASP A 826 97.90 -6.38 20.84
CA ASP A 826 98.72 -7.55 21.20
C ASP A 826 99.99 -7.62 20.32
N GLY A 827 99.85 -7.42 19.00
CA GLY A 827 100.97 -7.33 18.07
C GLY A 827 101.93 -6.15 18.29
N ASN A 828 101.53 -5.09 19.00
CA ASN A 828 102.36 -3.94 19.36
C ASN A 828 102.89 -3.98 20.80
N GLU A 829 102.55 -5.00 21.58
CA GLU A 829 103.18 -5.25 22.87
C GLU A 829 104.68 -5.49 22.73
N ASP A 830 105.42 -5.30 23.82
CA ASP A 830 106.87 -5.55 23.95
C ASP A 830 107.03 -6.34 25.26
N ASN A 831 106.61 -7.60 25.22
CA ASN A 831 106.35 -8.39 26.42
C ASN A 831 107.61 -8.70 27.24
N ASP A 832 108.78 -8.80 26.59
CA ASP A 832 110.08 -8.95 27.25
C ASP A 832 110.81 -7.62 27.53
N ALA A 833 110.25 -6.50 27.06
CA ALA A 833 110.75 -5.14 27.18
C ALA A 833 112.14 -4.91 26.55
N ASP A 834 112.47 -5.62 25.47
CA ASP A 834 113.72 -5.44 24.72
C ASP A 834 113.68 -4.28 23.71
N GLY A 835 112.49 -3.75 23.43
CA GLY A 835 112.25 -2.60 22.56
C GLY A 835 111.87 -2.95 21.11
N LEU A 836 111.56 -4.21 20.82
CA LEU A 836 110.85 -4.66 19.62
C LEU A 836 109.40 -4.99 19.97
N SER A 837 108.49 -4.91 18.98
CA SER A 837 107.12 -5.37 19.20
C SER A 837 107.00 -6.86 18.94
N ASP A 838 106.09 -7.53 19.64
CA ASP A 838 105.85 -8.97 19.54
C ASP A 838 105.62 -9.40 18.07
N SER A 839 104.83 -8.62 17.29
CA SER A 839 104.65 -8.86 15.85
C SER A 839 105.92 -8.75 15.02
N LEU A 840 106.84 -7.83 15.34
CA LEU A 840 108.12 -7.70 14.63
C LEU A 840 109.05 -8.85 14.98
N GLU A 841 109.06 -9.27 16.23
CA GLU A 841 109.86 -10.39 16.70
C GLU A 841 109.45 -11.70 16.01
N LEU A 842 108.16 -11.99 15.98
CA LEU A 842 107.62 -13.21 15.37
C LEU A 842 107.69 -13.18 13.84
N ASN A 843 107.16 -12.14 13.20
CA ASN A 843 107.00 -12.11 11.74
C ASN A 843 108.31 -11.81 10.97
N LYS A 844 109.24 -11.06 11.58
CA LYS A 844 110.46 -10.59 10.88
C LYS A 844 111.74 -11.22 11.39
N TYR A 845 111.86 -11.45 12.69
CA TYR A 845 113.12 -11.90 13.30
C TYR A 845 113.09 -13.38 13.73
N GLY A 846 111.90 -13.97 13.88
CA GLY A 846 111.70 -15.33 14.39
C GLY A 846 112.24 -15.50 15.80
N THR A 847 112.22 -14.44 16.61
CA THR A 847 112.59 -14.45 18.04
C THR A 847 111.35 -14.67 18.90
N ASN A 848 111.54 -15.08 20.16
CA ASN A 848 110.44 -15.33 21.07
C ASN A 848 110.21 -14.06 21.90
N PRO A 849 109.00 -13.47 21.86
CA PRO A 849 108.60 -12.37 22.72
C PRO A 849 108.62 -12.72 24.22
#